data_AF-A0A1G1XTR7-F1
#
_entry.id   AF-A0A1G1XTR7-F1
#
_cell.length_a   1.000
_cell.length_b   1.000
_cell.length_c   1.000
_cell.angle_alpha   90.00
_cell.angle_beta   90.00
_cell.angle_gamma   90.00
#
_symmetry.space_group_name_H-M   'P 1'
#
loop_
_entity.id
_entity.type
_entity.pdbx_description
1 polymer ?
#
loop_
_entity_poly.entity_id
_entity_poly.type
_entity_poly.pdbx_seq_one_letter_code
_entity_poly.pdbx_strand_id
1 'polypeptide(L)'
;MEAKISKIKYLTLSSLLCLVLIFNQQNWQILILGIITGTFYLLFVSQITGSIFFNKGGWSTIFGSILLTTIIAFLGGLLIYFYQFNNYVFYLVLVLLPAVLFIPYYQIEIREKFSLKKIIKKYLDQFDGRREPKSNSALVISYLVLISFGFWLLFLSQTTESIQSPWQVVPPKIFSLYFFASLILLVFLFRSHRTKLPLILIIIHTFFSTSVAAIIYRIGYGFDPFIHQATEKIIAQTGTISPKPLYYLGQYALIIFLNKLTLINFEFLDRWLVPVLYSLFLPLTIFYVFSHWLKKNYVLVLTALPLAIPYAGFIMTAPQNLANLFFILTIFLSLLYFRNQLSPIVLHLLTIATIAIHPLAGIPLLITIFLLQLFKILYKSYHRHLSLYVLAALVFTLFIPLALVVNGEALKLSSIGVKLSDFKIFGWVNHFDLPLDLAYLFLTNKILMAGLIIGVGLYYLAKHKLLRNNAAYLTATAIIFINYLIVKYFLVFSALRDNDKNAFISRLLTIVFYILLPIFFVGGYYLIKKFWTKNLVAKTFLILFLAGTFTISFYLSYPRLNQYEPAKFFNVSTSDLKAVNLIEQISAPEHIVLANQMIGAAAIKEFGFKKYYDNQFYYSMPMGPKQTLYDLYLEMIYQGAKKETMAKAMAEAQVNEAYFVLNQYWNNSEKIRQQAVKTADKIFNIDEGKIFIFKYSKN
;
A
#
# COMPACT_ATOMS: atom_id res chain seq x y z
N MET A 1 -20.60 30.00 24.72
CA MET A 1 -19.39 30.20 23.91
C MET A 1 -18.19 29.55 24.63
N GLU A 2 -17.94 28.23 24.50
CA GLU A 2 -16.73 27.62 25.12
C GLU A 2 -16.38 26.20 24.59
N ALA A 3 -16.31 26.04 23.26
CA ALA A 3 -15.97 24.77 22.61
C ALA A 3 -14.48 24.59 22.26
N LYS A 4 -13.64 25.61 22.48
CA LYS A 4 -12.21 25.57 22.14
C LYS A 4 -11.35 25.32 23.37
N ILE A 5 -10.15 24.76 23.16
CA ILE A 5 -9.08 24.83 24.15
C ILE A 5 -8.72 26.32 24.32
N SER A 6 -8.34 26.77 25.53
CA SER A 6 -7.91 28.17 25.69
C SER A 6 -6.59 28.40 24.96
N LYS A 7 -6.36 29.63 24.47
CA LYS A 7 -5.11 30.00 23.78
C LYS A 7 -3.87 29.61 24.58
N ILE A 8 -3.88 29.90 25.88
CA ILE A 8 -2.81 29.52 26.81
C ILE A 8 -2.64 27.99 26.86
N LYS A 9 -3.71 27.21 27.08
CA LYS A 9 -3.61 25.75 27.14
C LYS A 9 -3.13 25.13 25.83
N TYR A 10 -3.52 25.67 24.69
CA TYR A 10 -3.02 25.23 23.39
C TYR A 10 -1.51 25.42 23.33
N LEU A 11 -1.03 26.64 23.58
CA LEU A 11 0.38 26.99 23.52
C LEU A 11 1.20 26.17 24.53
N THR A 12 0.75 26.08 25.78
CA THR A 12 1.41 25.29 26.82
C THR A 12 1.50 23.81 26.43
N LEU A 13 0.41 23.21 25.95
CA LEU A 13 0.40 21.79 25.57
C LEU A 13 1.28 21.53 24.35
N SER A 14 1.20 22.37 23.31
CA SER A 14 2.06 22.24 22.12
C SER A 14 3.53 22.41 22.49
N SER A 15 3.88 23.43 23.27
CA SER A 15 5.26 23.67 23.69
C SER A 15 5.79 22.54 24.55
N LEU A 16 5.01 22.05 25.52
CA LEU A 16 5.41 20.92 26.37
C LEU A 16 5.66 19.65 25.55
N LEU A 17 4.73 19.30 24.65
CA LEU A 17 4.89 18.12 23.79
C LEU A 17 6.12 18.25 22.88
N CYS A 18 6.30 19.40 22.23
CA CYS A 18 7.47 19.62 21.38
C CYS A 18 8.78 19.60 22.18
N LEU A 19 8.85 20.23 23.36
CA LEU A 19 10.04 20.23 24.21
C LEU A 19 10.41 18.83 24.68
N VAL A 20 9.43 18.05 25.15
CA VAL A 20 9.66 16.67 25.59
C VAL A 20 10.15 15.80 24.43
N LEU A 21 9.55 15.94 23.24
CA LEU A 21 9.96 15.18 22.06
C LEU A 21 11.35 15.56 21.55
N ILE A 22 11.67 16.86 21.49
CA ILE A 22 13.00 17.34 21.10
C ILE A 22 14.05 16.87 22.11
N PHE A 23 13.80 17.04 23.41
CA PHE A 23 14.74 16.63 24.45
C PHE A 23 14.89 15.10 24.50
N ASN A 24 13.83 14.34 24.27
CA ASN A 24 13.91 12.89 24.16
C ASN A 24 14.73 12.46 22.95
N GLN A 25 14.56 13.10 21.80
CA GLN A 25 15.31 12.77 20.59
C GLN A 25 16.77 13.25 20.66
N GLN A 26 17.11 14.26 21.45
CA GLN A 26 18.51 14.72 21.61
C GLN A 26 19.25 13.99 22.72
N ASN A 27 18.63 13.86 23.89
CA ASN A 27 19.33 13.50 25.13
C ASN A 27 18.88 12.16 25.69
N TRP A 28 17.57 11.96 25.93
CA TRP A 28 17.11 10.79 26.69
C TRP A 28 17.08 9.50 25.87
N GLN A 29 16.75 9.56 24.58
CA GLN A 29 16.59 8.39 23.70
C GLN A 29 15.68 7.29 24.27
N ILE A 30 14.66 7.64 25.06
CA ILE A 30 13.76 6.66 25.69
C ILE A 30 12.64 6.31 24.71
N LEU A 31 12.66 5.08 24.20
CA LEU A 31 11.67 4.56 23.25
C LEU A 31 10.22 4.70 23.74
N ILE A 32 9.95 4.26 24.97
CA ILE A 32 8.59 4.29 25.56
C ILE A 32 8.08 5.74 25.67
N LEU A 33 8.94 6.67 26.08
CA LEU A 33 8.60 8.08 26.17
C LEU A 33 8.29 8.66 24.79
N GLY A 34 9.10 8.33 23.77
CA GLY A 34 8.87 8.74 22.38
C GLY A 34 7.54 8.22 21.84
N ILE A 35 7.21 6.95 22.08
CA ILE A 35 5.93 6.35 21.67
C ILE A 35 4.75 7.08 22.34
N ILE A 36 4.79 7.24 23.67
CA ILE A 36 3.68 7.85 24.43
C ILE A 36 3.49 9.31 24.02
N THR A 37 4.56 10.12 24.09
CA THR A 37 4.47 11.56 23.83
C THR A 37 4.27 11.86 22.34
N GLY A 38 4.87 11.07 21.45
CA GLY A 38 4.65 11.12 20.01
C GLY A 38 3.21 10.80 19.65
N THR A 39 2.61 9.77 20.26
CA THR A 39 1.20 9.44 20.06
C THR A 39 0.30 10.57 20.55
N PHE A 40 0.56 11.15 21.74
CA PHE A 40 -0.20 12.31 22.22
C PHE A 40 -0.07 13.52 21.29
N TYR A 41 1.13 13.79 20.78
CA TYR A 41 1.38 14.84 19.80
C TYR A 41 0.57 14.62 18.52
N LEU A 42 0.64 13.41 17.93
CA LEU A 42 -0.12 13.09 16.72
C LEU A 42 -1.62 13.22 16.96
N LEU A 43 -2.16 12.71 18.07
CA LEU A 43 -3.59 12.81 18.40
C LEU A 43 -4.02 14.26 18.61
N PHE A 44 -3.22 15.06 19.31
CA PHE A 44 -3.49 16.48 19.54
C PHE A 44 -3.52 17.25 18.23
N VAL A 45 -2.44 17.20 17.44
CA VAL A 45 -2.35 17.92 16.17
C VAL A 45 -3.41 17.43 15.18
N SER A 46 -3.66 16.12 15.13
CA SER A 46 -4.74 15.55 14.32
C SER A 46 -6.11 16.12 14.73
N GLN A 47 -6.41 16.19 16.02
CA GLN A 47 -7.68 16.74 16.48
C GLN A 47 -7.85 18.21 16.05
N ILE A 48 -6.80 19.01 16.13
CA ILE A 48 -6.80 20.42 15.72
C ILE A 48 -7.00 20.53 14.20
N THR A 49 -6.16 19.87 13.40
CA THR A 49 -6.25 19.84 11.94
C THR A 49 -7.63 19.37 11.48
N GLY A 50 -8.13 18.29 12.06
CA GLY A 50 -9.44 17.75 11.73
C GLY A 50 -10.56 18.71 12.08
N SER A 51 -10.46 19.44 13.18
CA SER A 51 -11.50 20.40 13.59
C SER A 51 -11.60 21.58 12.61
N ILE A 52 -10.48 21.95 11.97
CA ILE A 52 -10.42 23.01 10.93
C ILE A 52 -11.18 22.59 9.67
N PHE A 53 -11.03 21.34 9.23
CA PHE A 53 -11.55 20.87 7.94
C PHE A 53 -12.81 19.99 8.01
N PHE A 54 -13.13 19.43 9.18
CA PHE A 54 -14.23 18.48 9.40
C PHE A 54 -15.10 18.91 10.60
N ASN A 55 -16.38 19.23 10.31
CA ASN A 55 -17.33 19.79 11.29
C ASN A 55 -17.94 18.79 12.30
N LYS A 56 -17.44 17.55 12.41
CA LYS A 56 -18.01 16.50 13.28
C LYS A 56 -16.98 16.00 14.29
N GLY A 57 -17.21 16.27 15.58
CA GLY A 57 -16.21 16.13 16.65
C GLY A 57 -15.53 14.76 16.76
N GLY A 58 -16.27 13.64 16.79
CA GLY A 58 -15.64 12.31 16.88
C GLY A 58 -14.83 11.89 15.65
N TRP A 59 -15.03 12.56 14.51
CA TRP A 59 -14.37 12.26 13.24
C TRP A 59 -13.18 13.17 12.95
N SER A 60 -13.07 14.30 13.66
CA SER A 60 -11.96 15.24 13.47
C SER A 60 -10.62 14.59 13.75
N THR A 61 -10.46 13.79 14.81
CA THR A 61 -9.17 13.15 15.08
C THR A 61 -8.77 12.23 13.91
N ILE A 62 -9.68 11.38 13.43
CA ILE A 62 -9.42 10.40 12.37
C ILE A 62 -9.00 11.10 11.07
N PHE A 63 -9.82 12.04 10.58
CA PHE A 63 -9.52 12.71 9.31
C PHE A 63 -8.40 13.74 9.44
N GLY A 64 -8.22 14.30 10.63
CA GLY A 64 -7.07 15.11 10.95
C GLY A 64 -5.77 14.32 10.95
N SER A 65 -5.79 13.03 11.35
CA SER A 65 -4.63 12.14 11.21
C SER A 65 -4.32 11.85 9.75
N ILE A 66 -5.33 11.61 8.90
CA ILE A 66 -5.14 11.48 7.45
C ILE A 66 -4.48 12.75 6.89
N LEU A 67 -5.01 13.93 7.22
CA LEU A 67 -4.44 15.20 6.78
C LEU A 67 -3.03 15.46 7.32
N LEU A 68 -2.76 15.09 8.57
CA LEU A 68 -1.43 15.22 9.16
C LEU A 68 -0.41 14.36 8.42
N THR A 69 -0.73 13.09 8.15
CA THR A 69 0.15 12.21 7.36
C THR A 69 0.37 12.74 5.94
N THR A 70 -0.66 13.33 5.35
CA THR A 70 -0.61 13.99 4.03
C THR A 70 0.33 15.20 4.03
N ILE A 71 0.21 16.07 5.04
CA ILE A 71 1.06 17.26 5.19
C ILE A 71 2.52 16.86 5.42
N ILE A 72 2.78 15.88 6.28
CA ILE A 72 4.13 15.38 6.55
C ILE A 72 4.75 14.78 5.28
N ALA A 73 4.02 13.94 4.56
CA ALA A 73 4.50 13.33 3.32
C ALA A 73 4.83 14.39 2.26
N PHE A 74 3.95 15.36 2.05
CA PHE A 74 4.18 16.42 1.06
C PHE A 74 5.33 17.36 1.45
N LEU A 75 5.27 17.97 2.65
CA LEU A 75 6.29 18.93 3.08
C LEU A 75 7.65 18.28 3.27
N GLY A 76 7.70 17.10 3.89
CA GLY A 76 8.95 16.37 4.07
C GLY A 76 9.53 15.91 2.73
N GLY A 77 8.69 15.47 1.78
CA GLY A 77 9.14 15.14 0.42
C GLY A 77 9.78 16.34 -0.30
N LEU A 78 9.15 17.52 -0.21
CA LEU A 78 9.74 18.77 -0.73
C LEU A 78 11.06 19.12 -0.07
N LEU A 79 11.15 19.00 1.27
CA LEU A 79 12.36 19.30 2.02
C LEU A 79 13.52 18.37 1.63
N ILE A 80 13.27 17.07 1.44
CA ILE A 80 14.29 16.12 0.98
C ILE A 80 14.78 16.49 -0.44
N TYR A 81 13.84 16.85 -1.32
CA TYR A 81 14.14 17.19 -2.71
C TYR A 81 14.98 18.48 -2.82
N PHE A 82 14.49 19.58 -2.26
CA PHE A 82 15.09 20.90 -2.43
C PHE A 82 16.20 21.23 -1.41
N TYR A 83 16.24 20.54 -0.27
CA TYR A 83 17.17 20.84 0.81
C TYR A 83 17.68 19.54 1.47
N GLN A 84 17.35 19.33 2.74
CA GLN A 84 17.68 18.18 3.56
C GLN A 84 16.63 17.98 4.65
N PHE A 85 16.46 16.75 5.14
CA PHE A 85 15.56 16.38 6.24
C PHE A 85 16.36 15.89 7.46
N ASN A 86 17.20 16.76 8.00
CA ASN A 86 18.02 16.49 9.19
C ASN A 86 17.24 16.72 10.51
N ASN A 87 17.90 16.55 11.65
CA ASN A 87 17.28 16.73 12.97
C ASN A 87 16.72 18.14 13.20
N TYR A 88 17.41 19.19 12.75
CA TYR A 88 16.95 20.57 12.88
C TYR A 88 15.67 20.84 12.09
N VAL A 89 15.62 20.32 10.85
CA VAL A 89 14.42 20.41 10.02
C VAL A 89 13.27 19.62 10.64
N PHE A 90 13.54 18.45 11.22
CA PHE A 90 12.53 17.71 11.99
C PHE A 90 11.99 18.54 13.18
N TYR A 91 12.83 19.17 14.00
CA TYR A 91 12.37 20.01 15.10
C TYR A 91 11.56 21.21 14.61
N LEU A 92 12.01 21.83 13.51
CA LEU A 92 11.31 22.94 12.88
C LEU A 92 9.90 22.51 12.45
N VAL A 93 9.77 21.38 11.73
CA VAL A 93 8.47 20.84 11.32
C VAL A 93 7.61 20.50 12.55
N LEU A 94 8.19 19.90 13.59
CA LEU A 94 7.50 19.56 14.83
C LEU A 94 6.91 20.80 15.53
N VAL A 95 7.61 21.93 15.54
CA VAL A 95 7.13 23.18 16.14
C VAL A 95 6.18 23.93 15.20
N LEU A 96 6.48 23.96 13.90
CA LEU A 96 5.69 24.70 12.90
C LEU A 96 4.29 24.12 12.72
N LEU A 97 4.12 22.79 12.76
CA LEU A 97 2.82 22.16 12.57
C LEU A 97 1.75 22.71 13.54
N PRO A 98 1.91 22.65 14.88
CA PRO A 98 0.94 23.26 15.79
C PRO A 98 0.93 24.79 15.72
N ALA A 99 2.04 25.46 15.40
CA ALA A 99 2.08 26.92 15.31
C ALA A 99 1.22 27.46 14.15
N VAL A 100 1.34 26.87 12.95
CA VAL A 100 0.58 27.27 11.76
C VAL A 100 -0.92 27.01 11.93
N LEU A 101 -1.28 25.95 12.66
CA LEU A 101 -2.68 25.59 12.92
C LEU A 101 -3.35 26.47 14.00
N PHE A 102 -2.58 27.24 14.77
CA PHE A 102 -3.10 28.06 15.86
C PHE A 102 -4.15 29.07 15.38
N ILE A 103 -3.81 29.91 14.40
CA ILE A 103 -4.71 30.97 13.93
C ILE A 103 -5.98 30.39 13.28
N PRO A 104 -5.90 29.45 12.30
CA PRO A 104 -7.10 28.87 11.69
C PRO A 104 -8.03 28.19 12.70
N TYR A 105 -7.48 27.49 13.70
CA TYR A 105 -8.25 26.83 14.75
C TYR A 105 -9.11 27.83 15.57
N TYR A 106 -8.60 29.04 15.82
CA TYR A 106 -9.35 30.06 16.55
C TYR A 106 -10.29 30.88 15.67
N GLN A 107 -10.17 30.84 14.35
CA GLN A 107 -11.08 31.54 13.43
C GLN A 107 -12.38 30.76 13.14
N ILE A 108 -12.37 29.43 13.27
CA ILE A 108 -13.55 28.60 12.95
C ILE A 108 -14.54 28.47 14.12
N GLU A 109 -15.84 28.37 13.86
CA GLU A 109 -16.80 28.01 14.90
C GLU A 109 -16.74 26.51 15.21
N ILE A 110 -16.13 26.15 16.34
CA ILE A 110 -16.06 24.75 16.78
C ILE A 110 -17.37 24.38 17.47
N ARG A 111 -18.05 23.35 16.95
CA ARG A 111 -19.36 22.90 17.47
C ARG A 111 -19.27 21.96 18.68
N GLU A 112 -18.12 21.35 18.98
CA GLU A 112 -17.95 20.47 20.15
C GLU A 112 -16.59 20.65 20.86
N LYS A 113 -16.61 20.74 22.20
CA LYS A 113 -15.40 20.86 23.05
C LYS A 113 -14.58 19.57 23.06
N PHE A 114 -13.30 19.64 22.71
CA PHE A 114 -12.37 18.55 23.01
C PHE A 114 -12.18 18.45 24.54
N SER A 115 -12.61 17.34 25.12
CA SER A 115 -12.38 17.03 26.53
C SER A 115 -12.26 15.53 26.67
N LEU A 116 -11.03 15.06 26.92
CA LEU A 116 -10.76 13.64 27.14
C LEU A 116 -11.68 13.08 28.24
N LYS A 117 -11.86 13.81 29.34
CA LYS A 117 -12.75 13.45 30.45
C LYS A 117 -14.23 13.35 30.02
N LYS A 118 -14.77 14.31 29.26
CA LYS A 118 -16.16 14.21 28.76
C LYS A 118 -16.31 13.12 27.71
N ILE A 119 -15.31 12.89 26.88
CA ILE A 119 -15.29 11.79 25.92
C ILE A 119 -15.37 10.48 26.69
N ILE A 120 -14.42 10.21 27.60
CA ILE A 120 -14.39 9.00 28.42
C ILE A 120 -15.71 8.83 29.20
N LYS A 121 -16.18 9.88 29.89
CA LYS A 121 -17.44 9.83 30.65
C LYS A 121 -18.66 9.56 29.76
N LYS A 122 -18.82 10.28 28.63
CA LYS A 122 -19.89 10.02 27.65
C LYS A 122 -19.82 8.60 27.06
N TYR A 123 -18.61 8.05 26.90
CA TYR A 123 -18.43 6.67 26.44
C TYR A 123 -18.82 5.66 27.51
N LEU A 124 -18.44 5.87 28.77
CA LEU A 124 -18.82 5.04 29.92
C LEU A 124 -20.34 5.10 30.18
N ASP A 125 -20.92 6.30 30.22
CA ASP A 125 -22.37 6.51 30.43
C ASP A 125 -23.20 5.88 29.28
N GLN A 126 -22.70 5.90 28.03
CA GLN A 126 -23.33 5.21 26.90
C GLN A 126 -23.12 3.70 26.89
N PHE A 127 -22.13 3.20 27.64
CA PHE A 127 -21.83 1.78 27.75
C PHE A 127 -22.88 1.07 28.62
N ASP A 128 -23.27 1.71 29.74
CA ASP A 128 -24.28 1.20 30.68
C ASP A 128 -25.71 1.24 30.13
N GLY A 129 -26.05 2.26 29.33
CA GLY A 129 -27.43 2.50 28.88
C GLY A 129 -27.94 1.69 27.68
N ARG A 130 -27.13 0.84 27.04
CA ARG A 130 -27.53 0.12 25.80
C ARG A 130 -27.15 -1.35 25.80
N ARG A 131 -27.75 -2.19 26.64
CA ARG A 131 -27.43 -3.63 26.66
C ARG A 131 -27.67 -4.26 25.26
N GLU A 132 -26.62 -4.84 24.68
CA GLU A 132 -26.77 -5.69 23.49
C GLU A 132 -27.49 -6.99 23.89
N PRO A 133 -28.25 -7.61 22.97
CA PRO A 133 -28.75 -8.96 23.19
C PRO A 133 -27.59 -9.89 23.55
N LYS A 134 -27.78 -10.79 24.53
CA LYS A 134 -26.74 -11.75 24.95
C LYS A 134 -26.17 -12.55 23.76
N SER A 135 -27.01 -12.85 22.76
CA SER A 135 -26.59 -13.48 21.50
C SER A 135 -25.56 -12.68 20.72
N ASN A 136 -25.67 -11.34 20.69
CA ASN A 136 -24.70 -10.49 20.00
C ASN A 136 -23.38 -10.44 20.78
N SER A 137 -23.43 -10.42 22.11
CA SER A 137 -22.22 -10.54 22.94
C SER A 137 -21.51 -11.87 22.70
N ALA A 138 -22.25 -12.98 22.60
CA ALA A 138 -21.69 -14.28 22.24
C ALA A 138 -21.02 -14.25 20.85
N LEU A 139 -21.67 -13.67 19.83
CA LEU A 139 -21.08 -13.52 18.49
C LEU A 139 -19.76 -12.72 18.54
N VAL A 140 -19.72 -11.62 19.29
CA VAL A 140 -18.49 -10.80 19.42
C VAL A 140 -17.38 -11.59 20.11
N ILE A 141 -17.68 -12.30 21.20
CA ILE A 141 -16.70 -13.14 21.90
C ILE A 141 -16.19 -14.25 20.98
N SER A 142 -17.08 -14.98 20.31
CA SER A 142 -16.70 -16.04 19.36
C SER A 142 -15.82 -15.49 18.23
N TYR A 143 -16.16 -14.34 17.67
CA TYR A 143 -15.34 -13.66 16.67
C TYR A 143 -13.94 -13.32 17.20
N LEU A 144 -13.86 -12.71 18.39
CA LEU A 144 -12.58 -12.33 19.00
C LEU A 144 -11.71 -13.56 19.31
N VAL A 145 -12.30 -14.66 19.76
CA VAL A 145 -11.61 -15.94 19.98
C VAL A 145 -11.04 -16.46 18.66
N LEU A 146 -11.86 -16.52 17.59
CA LEU A 146 -11.41 -17.00 16.28
C LEU A 146 -10.29 -16.14 15.69
N ILE A 147 -10.40 -14.81 15.77
CA ILE A 147 -9.35 -13.91 15.28
C ILE A 147 -8.09 -13.99 16.12
N SER A 148 -8.21 -14.09 17.45
CA SER A 148 -7.04 -14.25 18.33
C SER A 148 -6.33 -15.57 18.05
N PHE A 149 -7.09 -16.65 17.84
CA PHE A 149 -6.54 -17.94 17.44
C PHE A 149 -5.90 -17.88 16.03
N GLY A 150 -6.51 -17.14 15.10
CA GLY A 150 -5.92 -16.85 13.80
C GLY A 150 -4.57 -16.14 13.92
N PHE A 151 -4.48 -15.08 14.72
CA PHE A 151 -3.21 -14.37 14.95
C PHE A 151 -2.17 -15.29 15.60
N TRP A 152 -2.57 -16.06 16.61
CA TRP A 152 -1.71 -17.05 17.25
C TRP A 152 -1.13 -18.05 16.24
N LEU A 153 -1.94 -18.59 15.33
CA LEU A 153 -1.45 -19.45 14.25
C LEU A 153 -0.46 -18.74 13.33
N LEU A 154 -0.73 -17.49 12.94
CA LEU A 154 0.21 -16.72 12.10
C LEU A 154 1.54 -16.49 12.81
N PHE A 155 1.54 -16.18 14.11
CA PHE A 155 2.76 -16.00 14.89
C PHE A 155 3.54 -17.31 15.11
N LEU A 156 2.87 -18.45 15.19
CA LEU A 156 3.54 -19.76 15.24
C LEU A 156 4.15 -20.18 13.90
N SER A 157 3.60 -19.69 12.79
CA SER A 157 4.03 -20.00 11.42
C SER A 157 5.08 -19.03 10.87
N GLN A 158 5.66 -18.16 11.69
CA GLN A 158 6.73 -17.26 11.25
C GLN A 158 7.94 -18.04 10.77
N THR A 159 8.62 -17.53 9.75
CA THR A 159 9.83 -18.16 9.22
C THR A 159 10.90 -17.14 8.85
N THR A 160 12.15 -17.60 8.90
CA THR A 160 13.34 -16.93 8.39
C THR A 160 13.93 -17.68 7.18
N GLU A 161 13.27 -18.74 6.73
CA GLU A 161 13.65 -19.51 5.56
C GLU A 161 13.19 -18.82 4.27
N SER A 162 13.80 -19.22 3.16
CA SER A 162 13.39 -18.76 1.83
C SER A 162 12.17 -19.54 1.37
N ILE A 163 11.01 -18.90 1.38
CA ILE A 163 9.73 -19.46 0.95
C ILE A 163 9.11 -18.58 -0.14
N GLN A 164 8.23 -19.16 -0.95
CA GLN A 164 7.59 -18.48 -2.07
C GLN A 164 6.19 -17.98 -1.75
N SER A 165 5.53 -18.60 -0.77
CA SER A 165 4.18 -18.27 -0.34
C SER A 165 4.05 -18.43 1.17
N PRO A 166 3.35 -17.52 1.87
CA PRO A 166 3.09 -17.70 3.31
C PRO A 166 2.30 -19.00 3.59
N TRP A 167 1.55 -19.49 2.60
CA TRP A 167 0.74 -20.70 2.71
C TRP A 167 1.56 -21.99 2.76
N GLN A 168 2.88 -21.94 2.56
CA GLN A 168 3.77 -23.09 2.74
C GLN A 168 4.01 -23.41 4.23
N VAL A 169 3.94 -22.40 5.10
CA VAL A 169 4.23 -22.53 6.54
C VAL A 169 2.99 -22.31 7.41
N VAL A 170 1.98 -21.60 6.88
CA VAL A 170 0.70 -21.40 7.57
C VAL A 170 -0.22 -22.61 7.34
N PRO A 171 -0.73 -23.26 8.40
CA PRO A 171 -1.64 -24.38 8.27
C PRO A 171 -2.92 -24.01 7.48
N PRO A 172 -3.41 -24.88 6.56
CA PRO A 172 -4.63 -24.62 5.78
C PRO A 172 -5.88 -24.33 6.61
N LYS A 173 -5.91 -24.76 7.88
CA LYS A 173 -6.98 -24.44 8.85
C LYS A 173 -7.23 -22.94 9.00
N ILE A 174 -6.26 -22.08 8.66
CA ILE A 174 -6.40 -20.62 8.65
C ILE A 174 -7.56 -20.15 7.77
N PHE A 175 -7.84 -20.83 6.65
CA PHE A 175 -8.91 -20.44 5.73
C PHE A 175 -10.29 -20.75 6.32
N SER A 176 -10.44 -21.89 6.99
CA SER A 176 -11.69 -22.21 7.71
C SER A 176 -11.92 -21.23 8.88
N LEU A 177 -10.87 -20.92 9.65
CA LEU A 177 -10.95 -19.94 10.74
C LEU A 177 -11.34 -18.56 10.22
N TYR A 178 -10.71 -18.11 9.13
CA TYR A 178 -11.04 -16.84 8.50
C TYR A 178 -12.48 -16.83 7.99
N PHE A 179 -12.92 -17.89 7.30
CA PHE A 179 -14.31 -18.03 6.83
C PHE A 179 -15.32 -17.91 7.98
N PHE A 180 -15.13 -18.66 9.08
CA PHE A 180 -16.02 -18.60 10.23
C PHE A 180 -15.95 -17.26 10.96
N ALA A 181 -14.77 -16.63 11.06
CA ALA A 181 -14.64 -15.28 11.60
C ALA A 181 -15.40 -14.25 10.75
N SER A 182 -15.24 -14.30 9.42
CA SER A 182 -16.00 -13.46 8.48
C SER A 182 -17.51 -13.71 8.59
N LEU A 183 -17.93 -14.97 8.70
CA LEU A 183 -19.32 -15.37 8.83
C LEU A 183 -19.95 -14.77 10.10
N ILE A 184 -19.32 -14.98 11.25
CA ILE A 184 -19.79 -14.48 12.55
C ILE A 184 -19.82 -12.95 12.56
N LEU A 185 -18.78 -12.30 12.02
CA LEU A 185 -18.73 -10.85 11.87
C LEU A 185 -19.91 -10.36 11.03
N LEU A 186 -20.14 -10.93 9.85
CA LEU A 186 -21.24 -10.56 8.97
C LEU A 186 -22.61 -10.77 9.64
N VAL A 187 -22.84 -11.91 10.32
CA VAL A 187 -24.09 -12.12 11.09
C VAL A 187 -24.27 -11.03 12.13
N PHE A 188 -23.21 -10.66 12.85
CA PHE A 188 -23.25 -9.54 13.80
C PHE A 188 -23.54 -8.20 13.12
N LEU A 189 -22.90 -7.88 11.98
CA LEU A 189 -23.17 -6.65 11.22
C LEU A 189 -24.64 -6.54 10.80
N PHE A 190 -25.26 -7.67 10.43
CA PHE A 190 -26.66 -7.72 10.04
C PHE A 190 -27.64 -7.51 11.21
N ARG A 191 -27.23 -7.84 12.44
CA ARG A 191 -28.03 -7.76 13.67
C ARG A 191 -27.73 -6.54 14.53
N SER A 192 -26.63 -5.85 14.26
CA SER A 192 -26.14 -4.80 15.16
C SER A 192 -26.98 -3.53 15.09
N HIS A 193 -27.30 -3.00 16.27
CA HIS A 193 -27.92 -1.67 16.43
C HIS A 193 -26.88 -0.60 16.81
N ARG A 194 -25.68 -1.01 17.24
CA ARG A 194 -24.54 -0.14 17.52
C ARG A 194 -23.71 0.07 16.25
N THR A 195 -23.01 1.20 16.15
CA THR A 195 -22.15 1.47 14.98
C THR A 195 -20.66 1.46 15.30
N LYS A 196 -20.27 1.75 16.55
CA LYS A 196 -18.86 1.87 16.93
C LYS A 196 -18.18 0.51 17.06
N LEU A 197 -18.77 -0.40 17.85
CA LEU A 197 -18.21 -1.74 18.05
C LEU A 197 -18.07 -2.50 16.73
N PRO A 198 -19.08 -2.60 15.85
CA PRO A 198 -18.89 -3.32 14.60
C PRO A 198 -17.83 -2.70 13.69
N LEU A 199 -17.68 -1.37 13.70
CA LEU A 199 -16.63 -0.69 12.96
C LEU A 199 -15.23 -1.05 13.48
N ILE A 200 -15.05 -1.13 14.80
CA ILE A 200 -13.81 -1.63 15.42
C ILE A 200 -13.54 -3.08 14.99
N LEU A 201 -14.55 -3.95 15.00
CA LEU A 201 -14.38 -5.33 14.56
C LEU A 201 -14.02 -5.43 13.07
N ILE A 202 -14.57 -4.58 12.20
CA ILE A 202 -14.18 -4.51 10.78
C ILE A 202 -12.72 -4.05 10.64
N ILE A 203 -12.28 -3.05 11.42
CA ILE A 203 -10.87 -2.60 11.44
C ILE A 203 -9.95 -3.77 11.85
N ILE A 204 -10.28 -4.47 12.93
CA ILE A 204 -9.53 -5.66 13.39
C ILE A 204 -9.52 -6.74 12.30
N HIS A 205 -10.65 -7.01 11.65
CA HIS A 205 -10.72 -8.02 10.59
C HIS A 205 -9.84 -7.63 9.41
N THR A 206 -9.91 -6.37 8.99
CA THR A 206 -9.11 -5.83 7.89
C THR A 206 -7.62 -5.85 8.23
N PHE A 207 -7.25 -5.56 9.48
CA PHE A 207 -5.87 -5.65 9.95
C PHE A 207 -5.37 -7.09 9.93
N PHE A 208 -6.17 -8.04 10.44
CA PHE A 208 -5.85 -9.47 10.33
C PHE A 208 -5.60 -9.86 8.86
N SER A 209 -6.53 -9.47 7.97
CA SER A 209 -6.48 -9.72 6.53
C SER A 209 -5.20 -9.20 5.86
N THR A 210 -4.69 -8.02 6.23
CA THR A 210 -3.50 -7.41 5.60
C THR A 210 -2.18 -7.70 6.31
N SER A 211 -2.22 -8.30 7.50
CA SER A 211 -1.03 -8.51 8.34
C SER A 211 -0.21 -9.77 8.05
N VAL A 212 -0.73 -10.73 7.26
CA VAL A 212 -0.08 -12.06 7.11
C VAL A 212 1.35 -11.93 6.61
N ALA A 213 1.61 -11.12 5.58
CA ALA A 213 2.97 -10.96 5.06
C ALA A 213 3.91 -10.31 6.10
N ALA A 214 3.44 -9.28 6.80
CA ALA A 214 4.22 -8.62 7.86
C ALA A 214 4.54 -9.54 9.05
N ILE A 215 3.67 -10.51 9.35
CA ILE A 215 3.86 -11.49 10.42
C ILE A 215 4.76 -12.63 9.96
N ILE A 216 4.41 -13.31 8.86
CA ILE A 216 5.07 -14.55 8.43
C ILE A 216 6.52 -14.34 8.02
N TYR A 217 6.80 -13.29 7.26
CA TYR A 217 8.14 -13.00 6.75
C TYR A 217 8.94 -12.18 7.77
N ARG A 218 9.57 -12.87 8.73
CA ARG A 218 10.24 -12.23 9.88
C ARG A 218 11.32 -11.23 9.45
N ILE A 219 12.10 -11.56 8.42
CA ILE A 219 13.16 -10.70 7.88
C ILE A 219 12.57 -9.58 7.02
N GLY A 220 11.70 -9.93 6.07
CA GLY A 220 10.99 -9.01 5.19
C GLY A 220 10.35 -9.75 4.01
N TYR A 221 9.34 -9.16 3.41
CA TYR A 221 8.58 -9.74 2.30
C TYR A 221 9.00 -9.13 0.97
N GLY A 222 9.46 -9.96 0.03
CA GLY A 222 10.01 -9.50 -1.26
C GLY A 222 11.35 -8.77 -1.09
N PHE A 223 11.79 -8.06 -2.14
CA PHE A 223 13.03 -7.27 -2.12
C PHE A 223 12.80 -5.76 -1.91
N ASP A 224 11.68 -5.22 -2.42
CA ASP A 224 11.33 -3.78 -2.42
C ASP A 224 11.49 -3.12 -1.04
N PRO A 225 10.99 -3.70 0.07
CA PRO A 225 11.10 -3.06 1.39
C PRO A 225 12.55 -2.80 1.81
N PHE A 226 13.51 -3.64 1.42
CA PHE A 226 14.91 -3.45 1.81
C PHE A 226 15.55 -2.24 1.11
N ILE A 227 15.17 -1.97 -0.15
CA ILE A 227 15.63 -0.80 -0.91
C ILE A 227 15.09 0.49 -0.27
N HIS A 228 13.81 0.49 0.10
CA HIS A 228 13.17 1.63 0.76
C HIS A 228 13.77 1.88 2.15
N GLN A 229 13.89 0.84 2.97
CA GLN A 229 14.47 0.94 4.31
C GLN A 229 15.93 1.43 4.28
N ALA A 230 16.75 0.96 3.34
CA ALA A 230 18.12 1.44 3.18
C ALA A 230 18.14 2.93 2.78
N THR A 231 17.27 3.32 1.86
CA THR A 231 17.11 4.74 1.46
C THR A 231 16.71 5.62 2.62
N GLU A 232 15.72 5.19 3.41
CA GLU A 232 15.24 5.91 4.59
C GLU A 232 16.33 6.09 5.64
N LYS A 233 17.13 5.05 5.91
CA LYS A 233 18.29 5.13 6.81
C LYS A 233 19.32 6.15 6.32
N ILE A 234 19.64 6.15 5.03
CA ILE A 234 20.58 7.11 4.46
C ILE A 234 20.05 8.53 4.60
N ILE A 235 18.81 8.80 4.19
CA ILE A 235 18.22 10.15 4.33
C ILE A 235 18.14 10.56 5.80
N ALA A 236 17.85 9.64 6.72
CA ALA A 236 17.83 9.96 8.14
C ALA A 236 19.20 10.36 8.72
N GLN A 237 20.29 9.80 8.15
CA GLN A 237 21.68 10.07 8.53
C GLN A 237 22.25 11.32 7.85
N THR A 238 22.08 11.45 6.54
CA THR A 238 22.69 12.51 5.71
C THR A 238 21.75 13.68 5.42
N GLY A 239 20.46 13.51 5.71
CA GLY A 239 19.41 14.45 5.35
C GLY A 239 18.89 14.31 3.91
N THR A 240 19.54 13.55 3.02
CA THR A 240 19.13 13.44 1.61
C THR A 240 19.64 12.18 0.93
N ILE A 241 19.31 11.96 -0.33
CA ILE A 241 19.86 10.86 -1.17
C ILE A 241 20.08 11.36 -2.60
N SER A 242 21.06 10.80 -3.31
CA SER A 242 21.32 11.08 -4.72
C SER A 242 21.28 9.78 -5.53
N PRO A 243 20.63 9.76 -6.72
CA PRO A 243 19.80 10.85 -7.28
C PRO A 243 18.54 11.09 -6.43
N LYS A 244 17.94 12.28 -6.58
CA LYS A 244 16.69 12.67 -5.93
C LYS A 244 15.51 12.43 -6.87
N PRO A 245 14.92 11.23 -6.92
CA PRO A 245 13.75 11.02 -7.77
C PRO A 245 12.59 11.91 -7.31
N LEU A 246 11.76 12.34 -8.26
CA LEU A 246 10.50 13.05 -7.97
C LEU A 246 9.41 12.15 -7.35
N TYR A 247 9.74 10.89 -7.09
CA TYR A 247 8.85 9.86 -6.56
C TYR A 247 9.44 9.26 -5.27
N TYR A 248 8.58 8.65 -4.46
CA TYR A 248 8.87 7.96 -3.19
C TYR A 248 9.22 8.84 -1.99
N LEU A 249 9.73 10.06 -2.23
CA LEU A 249 10.19 10.97 -1.17
C LEU A 249 9.12 11.25 -0.10
N GLY A 250 7.85 11.30 -0.49
CA GLY A 250 6.76 11.49 0.47
C GLY A 250 6.59 10.33 1.46
N GLN A 251 6.81 9.07 1.04
CA GLN A 251 6.79 7.93 1.96
C GLN A 251 8.02 8.00 2.88
N TYR A 252 9.21 8.22 2.30
CA TYR A 252 10.46 8.26 3.07
C TYR A 252 10.41 9.33 4.16
N ALA A 253 9.93 10.53 3.80
CA ALA A 253 9.71 11.60 4.76
C ALA A 253 8.79 11.20 5.91
N LEU A 254 7.69 10.49 5.62
CA LEU A 254 6.75 10.04 6.62
C LEU A 254 7.38 9.02 7.58
N ILE A 255 8.12 8.03 7.06
CA ILE A 255 8.81 7.04 7.90
C ILE A 255 9.89 7.70 8.76
N ILE A 256 10.71 8.59 8.17
CA ILE A 256 11.77 9.30 8.91
C ILE A 256 11.17 10.19 10.00
N PHE A 257 10.07 10.89 9.71
CA PHE A 257 9.37 11.70 10.71
C PHE A 257 8.86 10.83 11.86
N LEU A 258 8.23 9.68 11.57
CA LEU A 258 7.73 8.75 12.59
C LEU A 258 8.88 8.13 13.41
N ASN A 259 10.00 7.78 12.78
CA ASN A 259 11.20 7.29 13.45
C ASN A 259 11.75 8.35 14.41
N LYS A 260 11.97 9.58 13.95
CA LYS A 260 12.48 10.67 14.82
C LYS A 260 11.51 11.05 15.93
N LEU A 261 10.20 10.90 15.70
CA LEU A 261 9.16 11.18 16.69
C LEU A 261 9.06 10.10 17.78
N THR A 262 9.16 8.82 17.41
CA THR A 262 8.84 7.70 18.30
C THR A 262 10.05 6.86 18.72
N LEU A 263 11.18 6.99 18.03
CA LEU A 263 12.38 6.15 18.13
C LEU A 263 12.18 4.68 17.71
N ILE A 264 11.04 4.33 17.11
CA ILE A 264 10.80 3.01 16.54
C ILE A 264 11.68 2.82 15.30
N ASN A 265 12.33 1.66 15.15
CA ASN A 265 13.21 1.38 14.02
C ASN A 265 12.49 1.45 12.66
N PHE A 266 13.27 1.74 11.61
CA PHE A 266 12.78 1.91 10.24
C PHE A 266 12.08 0.66 9.72
N GLU A 267 12.64 -0.52 9.98
CA GLU A 267 12.11 -1.79 9.51
C GLU A 267 10.70 -2.07 10.03
N PHE A 268 10.42 -1.73 11.29
CA PHE A 268 9.11 -1.88 11.87
C PHE A 268 8.12 -0.85 11.32
N LEU A 269 8.52 0.41 11.26
CA LEU A 269 7.65 1.48 10.74
C LEU A 269 7.27 1.23 9.28
N ASP A 270 8.26 0.94 8.42
CA ASP A 270 8.03 0.64 7.02
C ASP A 270 7.14 -0.60 6.89
N ARG A 271 7.48 -1.73 7.50
CA ARG A 271 6.70 -2.98 7.40
C ARG A 271 5.21 -2.82 7.74
N TRP A 272 4.89 -2.01 8.75
CA TRP A 272 3.53 -1.89 9.27
C TRP A 272 2.74 -0.68 8.75
N LEU A 273 3.38 0.31 8.12
CA LEU A 273 2.73 1.56 7.71
C LEU A 273 1.45 1.32 6.90
N VAL A 274 1.54 0.71 5.72
CA VAL A 274 0.37 0.53 4.84
C VAL A 274 -0.66 -0.44 5.44
N PRO A 275 -0.31 -1.63 5.96
CA PRO A 275 -1.29 -2.53 6.57
C PRO A 275 -2.11 -1.87 7.69
N VAL A 276 -1.47 -1.06 8.54
CA VAL A 276 -2.15 -0.33 9.63
C VAL A 276 -3.00 0.81 9.08
N LEU A 277 -2.45 1.65 8.20
CA LEU A 277 -3.20 2.79 7.65
C LEU A 277 -4.41 2.33 6.81
N TYR A 278 -4.26 1.25 6.04
CA TYR A 278 -5.34 0.67 5.23
C TYR A 278 -6.47 0.13 6.13
N SER A 279 -6.12 -0.68 7.13
CA SER A 279 -7.10 -1.28 8.04
C SER A 279 -7.83 -0.26 8.91
N LEU A 280 -7.17 0.86 9.24
CA LEU A 280 -7.78 1.95 10.00
C LEU A 280 -8.59 2.89 9.11
N PHE A 281 -7.95 3.53 8.13
CA PHE A 281 -8.54 4.68 7.43
C PHE A 281 -9.58 4.29 6.39
N LEU A 282 -9.43 3.14 5.72
CA LEU A 282 -10.38 2.76 4.67
C LEU A 282 -11.78 2.45 5.24
N PRO A 283 -11.93 1.57 6.25
CA PRO A 283 -13.24 1.31 6.84
C PRO A 283 -13.90 2.56 7.43
N LEU A 284 -13.11 3.38 8.14
CA LEU A 284 -13.57 4.62 8.75
C LEU A 284 -14.06 5.63 7.71
N THR A 285 -13.34 5.78 6.60
CA THR A 285 -13.71 6.71 5.52
C THR A 285 -14.97 6.24 4.81
N ILE A 286 -15.07 4.96 4.44
CA ILE A 286 -16.28 4.41 3.80
C ILE A 286 -17.48 4.60 4.73
N PHE A 287 -17.36 4.23 6.01
CA PHE A 287 -18.46 4.36 6.95
C PHE A 287 -18.89 5.82 7.10
N TYR A 288 -17.94 6.73 7.32
CA TYR A 288 -18.21 8.16 7.46
C TYR A 288 -18.94 8.70 6.23
N VAL A 289 -18.36 8.50 5.05
CA VAL A 289 -18.87 9.01 3.79
C VAL A 289 -20.30 8.51 3.54
N PHE A 290 -20.51 7.20 3.47
CA PHE A 290 -21.82 6.64 3.12
C PHE A 290 -22.89 6.81 4.21
N SER A 291 -22.51 6.99 5.48
CA SER A 291 -23.47 7.28 6.56
C SER A 291 -24.20 8.62 6.42
N HIS A 292 -23.75 9.50 5.52
CA HIS A 292 -24.44 10.76 5.21
C HIS A 292 -25.70 10.57 4.36
N TRP A 293 -25.90 9.42 3.71
CA TRP A 293 -27.07 9.19 2.84
C TRP A 293 -27.68 7.80 2.93
N LEU A 294 -26.97 6.82 3.49
CA LEU A 294 -27.49 5.46 3.66
C LEU A 294 -27.84 5.16 5.11
N LYS A 295 -28.79 4.23 5.31
CA LYS A 295 -29.07 3.69 6.65
C LYS A 295 -27.82 3.01 7.18
N LYS A 296 -27.44 3.33 8.44
CA LYS A 296 -26.18 2.91 9.05
C LYS A 296 -25.93 1.40 8.99
N ASN A 297 -26.97 0.57 9.11
CA ASN A 297 -26.82 -0.89 9.08
C ASN A 297 -26.35 -1.38 7.70
N TYR A 298 -26.84 -0.79 6.60
CA TYR A 298 -26.34 -1.10 5.26
C TYR A 298 -24.91 -0.63 5.09
N VAL A 299 -24.57 0.54 5.64
CA VAL A 299 -23.22 1.09 5.59
C VAL A 299 -22.23 0.17 6.29
N LEU A 300 -22.56 -0.41 7.44
CA LEU A 300 -21.67 -1.33 8.14
C LEU A 300 -21.26 -2.53 7.27
N VAL A 301 -22.21 -3.15 6.57
CA VAL A 301 -21.89 -4.26 5.66
C VAL A 301 -21.12 -3.77 4.43
N LEU A 302 -21.51 -2.61 3.89
CA LEU A 302 -20.81 -1.98 2.77
C LEU A 302 -19.35 -1.64 3.13
N THR A 303 -19.08 -1.26 4.38
CA THR A 303 -17.74 -0.99 4.91
C THR A 303 -16.83 -2.22 4.89
N ALA A 304 -17.38 -3.43 4.97
CA ALA A 304 -16.62 -4.67 4.84
C ALA A 304 -16.39 -5.11 3.38
N LEU A 305 -17.10 -4.50 2.41
CA LEU A 305 -17.03 -4.87 0.99
C LEU A 305 -15.62 -4.84 0.37
N PRO A 306 -14.68 -3.95 0.77
CA PRO A 306 -13.29 -4.01 0.27
C PRO A 306 -12.63 -5.38 0.46
N LEU A 307 -13.01 -6.15 1.49
CA LEU A 307 -12.46 -7.49 1.73
C LEU A 307 -12.93 -8.53 0.70
N ALA A 308 -13.94 -8.23 -0.12
CA ALA A 308 -14.35 -9.06 -1.26
C ALA A 308 -13.57 -8.76 -2.54
N ILE A 309 -12.64 -7.81 -2.53
CA ILE A 309 -11.77 -7.49 -3.66
C ILE A 309 -10.35 -7.86 -3.23
N PRO A 310 -9.56 -8.60 -4.03
CA PRO A 310 -8.18 -8.90 -3.68
C PRO A 310 -7.40 -7.62 -3.39
N TYR A 311 -6.83 -7.53 -2.20
CA TYR A 311 -6.16 -6.35 -1.63
C TYR A 311 -4.64 -6.55 -1.54
N ALA A 312 -4.06 -7.31 -2.49
CA ALA A 312 -2.63 -7.60 -2.56
C ALA A 312 -1.74 -6.34 -2.53
N GLY A 313 -2.23 -5.20 -3.02
CA GLY A 313 -1.54 -3.92 -2.94
C GLY A 313 -1.49 -3.29 -1.53
N PHE A 314 -2.02 -3.93 -0.50
CA PHE A 314 -2.09 -3.38 0.87
C PHE A 314 -1.56 -4.32 1.94
N ILE A 315 -0.96 -5.45 1.55
CA ILE A 315 -0.33 -6.42 2.48
C ILE A 315 1.10 -6.03 2.88
N MET A 316 1.69 -5.05 2.18
CA MET A 316 3.03 -4.53 2.42
C MET A 316 3.11 -3.05 2.11
N THR A 317 4.09 -2.39 2.72
CA THR A 317 4.42 -0.99 2.42
C THR A 317 5.30 -0.92 1.18
N ALA A 318 4.84 -0.10 0.24
CA ALA A 318 5.60 0.37 -0.90
C ALA A 318 5.02 1.74 -1.27
N PRO A 319 5.79 2.65 -1.88
CA PRO A 319 5.31 4.00 -2.21
C PRO A 319 4.03 3.99 -3.05
N GLN A 320 3.95 3.10 -4.05
CA GLN A 320 2.74 2.93 -4.85
C GLN A 320 1.54 2.50 -4.01
N ASN A 321 1.74 1.64 -3.01
CA ASN A 321 0.67 1.11 -2.16
C ASN A 321 0.11 2.20 -1.23
N LEU A 322 0.98 3.02 -0.64
CA LEU A 322 0.57 4.18 0.16
C LEU A 322 -0.15 5.23 -0.70
N ALA A 323 0.39 5.52 -1.90
CA ALA A 323 -0.25 6.44 -2.85
C ALA A 323 -1.63 5.92 -3.30
N ASN A 324 -1.76 4.61 -3.55
CA ASN A 324 -3.05 3.98 -3.86
C ASN A 324 -4.05 4.11 -2.70
N LEU A 325 -3.60 3.98 -1.45
CA LEU A 325 -4.47 4.21 -0.29
C LEU A 325 -4.97 5.65 -0.28
N PHE A 326 -4.08 6.64 -0.40
CA PHE A 326 -4.46 8.06 -0.45
C PHE A 326 -5.40 8.36 -1.62
N PHE A 327 -5.17 7.74 -2.77
CA PHE A 327 -6.07 7.80 -3.93
C PHE A 327 -7.49 7.35 -3.56
N ILE A 328 -7.63 6.14 -3.01
CA ILE A 328 -8.94 5.59 -2.65
C ILE A 328 -9.64 6.45 -1.60
N LEU A 329 -8.92 6.89 -0.57
CA LEU A 329 -9.47 7.77 0.48
C LEU A 329 -9.99 9.09 -0.13
N THR A 330 -9.24 9.67 -1.06
CA THR A 330 -9.61 10.90 -1.76
C THR A 330 -10.87 10.72 -2.61
N ILE A 331 -10.97 9.61 -3.35
CA ILE A 331 -12.15 9.30 -4.18
C ILE A 331 -13.41 9.10 -3.32
N PHE A 332 -13.31 8.50 -2.14
CA PHE A 332 -14.47 8.43 -1.25
C PHE A 332 -14.82 9.79 -0.65
N LEU A 333 -13.82 10.54 -0.19
CA LEU A 333 -14.02 11.87 0.41
C LEU A 333 -14.58 12.90 -0.58
N SER A 334 -14.26 12.80 -1.86
CA SER A 334 -14.78 13.70 -2.89
C SER A 334 -16.31 13.59 -3.08
N LEU A 335 -16.95 12.50 -2.64
CA LEU A 335 -18.42 12.42 -2.58
C LEU A 335 -19.04 13.44 -1.62
N LEU A 336 -18.33 13.79 -0.54
CA LEU A 336 -18.76 14.82 0.41
C LEU A 336 -18.54 16.24 -0.14
N TYR A 337 -17.56 16.42 -1.03
CA TYR A 337 -17.31 17.71 -1.69
C TYR A 337 -18.50 18.16 -2.54
N PHE A 338 -19.15 17.28 -3.30
CA PHE A 338 -20.35 17.63 -4.07
C PHE A 338 -21.52 18.10 -3.21
N ARG A 339 -21.51 17.78 -1.92
CA ARG A 339 -22.54 18.17 -0.94
C ARG A 339 -22.16 19.37 -0.09
N ASN A 340 -21.04 20.03 -0.38
CA ASN A 340 -20.48 21.12 0.43
C ASN A 340 -20.22 20.68 1.89
N GLN A 341 -19.96 19.38 2.11
CA GLN A 341 -19.64 18.81 3.42
C GLN A 341 -18.13 18.67 3.66
N LEU A 342 -17.34 18.91 2.62
CA LEU A 342 -15.88 18.86 2.66
C LEU A 342 -15.31 20.01 1.84
N SER A 343 -14.28 20.67 2.38
CA SER A 343 -13.54 21.70 1.67
C SER A 343 -12.70 21.09 0.53
N PRO A 344 -12.63 21.71 -0.67
CA PRO A 344 -11.80 21.23 -1.77
C PRO A 344 -10.31 21.16 -1.42
N ILE A 345 -9.84 21.98 -0.46
CA ILE A 345 -8.44 21.98 -0.04
C ILE A 345 -7.98 20.63 0.51
N VAL A 346 -8.89 19.88 1.17
CA VAL A 346 -8.61 18.52 1.67
C VAL A 346 -8.26 17.59 0.50
N LEU A 347 -9.03 17.68 -0.59
CA LEU A 347 -8.80 16.87 -1.79
C LEU A 347 -7.47 17.24 -2.45
N HIS A 348 -7.16 18.53 -2.54
CA HIS A 348 -5.88 18.98 -3.11
C HIS A 348 -4.67 18.55 -2.28
N LEU A 349 -4.73 18.67 -0.95
CA LEU A 349 -3.67 18.23 -0.05
C LEU A 349 -3.38 16.73 -0.24
N LEU A 350 -4.43 15.91 -0.26
CA LEU A 350 -4.28 14.48 -0.52
C LEU A 350 -3.69 14.19 -1.90
N THR A 351 -4.13 14.92 -2.93
CA THR A 351 -3.59 14.78 -4.29
C THR A 351 -2.11 15.11 -4.37
N ILE A 352 -1.66 16.25 -3.81
CA ILE A 352 -0.25 16.65 -3.87
C ILE A 352 0.64 15.70 -3.05
N ALA A 353 0.16 15.18 -1.92
CA ALA A 353 0.90 14.16 -1.19
C ALA A 353 0.96 12.84 -1.99
N THR A 354 -0.12 12.46 -2.66
CA THR A 354 -0.13 11.28 -3.54
C THR A 354 0.89 11.44 -4.68
N ILE A 355 1.04 12.64 -5.25
CA ILE A 355 2.08 12.94 -6.25
C ILE A 355 3.48 12.80 -5.64
N ALA A 356 3.73 13.41 -4.48
CA ALA A 356 5.03 13.35 -3.80
C ALA A 356 5.43 11.93 -3.36
N ILE A 357 4.45 11.07 -3.09
CA ILE A 357 4.69 9.65 -2.81
C ILE A 357 4.88 8.87 -4.11
N HIS A 358 3.96 8.98 -5.08
CA HIS A 358 4.05 8.25 -6.34
C HIS A 358 3.26 8.94 -7.49
N PRO A 359 3.93 9.52 -8.50
CA PRO A 359 3.29 10.22 -9.61
C PRO A 359 2.32 9.36 -10.44
N LEU A 360 2.59 8.05 -10.60
CA LEU A 360 1.69 7.13 -11.32
C LEU A 360 0.27 7.09 -10.75
N ALA A 361 0.10 7.24 -9.43
CA ALA A 361 -1.21 7.41 -8.80
C ALA A 361 -1.62 8.88 -8.69
N GLY A 362 -0.67 9.77 -8.36
CA GLY A 362 -0.93 11.17 -8.10
C GLY A 362 -1.42 11.96 -9.33
N ILE A 363 -0.85 11.73 -10.52
CA ILE A 363 -1.27 12.43 -11.75
C ILE A 363 -2.71 12.05 -12.14
N PRO A 364 -3.10 10.76 -12.22
CA PRO A 364 -4.50 10.39 -12.42
C PRO A 364 -5.45 10.98 -11.38
N LEU A 365 -5.02 11.09 -10.12
CA LEU A 365 -5.82 11.69 -9.06
C LEU A 365 -6.00 13.20 -9.28
N LEU A 366 -4.94 13.90 -9.69
CA LEU A 366 -4.99 15.31 -10.04
C LEU A 366 -5.98 15.57 -11.18
N ILE A 367 -5.89 14.79 -12.26
CA ILE A 367 -6.84 14.83 -13.38
C ILE A 367 -8.26 14.64 -12.85
N THR A 368 -8.48 13.62 -12.03
CA THR A 368 -9.80 13.31 -11.48
C THR A 368 -10.35 14.46 -10.62
N ILE A 369 -9.58 14.98 -9.66
CA ILE A 369 -10.01 16.07 -8.78
C ILE A 369 -10.24 17.36 -9.57
N PHE A 370 -9.38 17.68 -10.54
CA PHE A 370 -9.57 18.83 -11.42
C PHE A 370 -10.88 18.73 -12.19
N LEU A 371 -11.18 17.58 -12.80
CA LEU A 371 -12.44 17.37 -13.52
C LEU A 371 -13.66 17.44 -12.61
N LEU A 372 -13.59 16.89 -11.39
CA LEU A 372 -14.69 16.99 -10.42
C LEU A 372 -14.96 18.45 -10.03
N GLN A 373 -13.91 19.25 -9.86
CA GLN A 373 -14.03 20.68 -9.54
C GLN A 373 -14.58 21.47 -10.71
N LEU A 374 -14.00 21.30 -11.90
CA LEU A 374 -14.47 21.93 -13.12
C LEU A 374 -15.94 21.58 -13.37
N PHE A 375 -16.31 20.31 -13.22
CA PHE A 375 -17.70 19.86 -13.35
C PHE A 375 -18.62 20.55 -12.34
N LYS A 376 -18.22 20.66 -11.06
CA LYS A 376 -19.04 21.33 -10.03
C LYS A 376 -19.20 22.82 -10.29
N ILE A 377 -18.13 23.52 -10.68
CA ILE A 377 -18.16 24.96 -11.02
C ILE A 377 -19.08 25.19 -12.21
N LEU A 378 -18.94 24.38 -13.25
CA LEU A 378 -19.71 24.51 -14.48
C LEU A 378 -21.12 23.92 -14.37
N TYR A 379 -21.48 23.21 -13.30
CA TYR A 379 -22.73 22.43 -13.21
C TYR A 379 -23.99 23.25 -13.54
N LYS A 380 -24.07 24.50 -13.06
CA LYS A 380 -25.21 25.41 -13.31
C LYS A 380 -25.25 25.96 -14.74
N SER A 381 -24.09 26.10 -15.39
CA SER A 381 -23.94 26.68 -16.74
C SER A 381 -23.35 25.67 -17.73
N TYR A 382 -23.55 24.38 -17.48
CA TYR A 382 -22.79 23.31 -18.15
C TYR A 382 -23.02 23.31 -19.66
N HIS A 383 -24.22 23.66 -20.13
CA HIS A 383 -24.48 23.78 -21.57
C HIS A 383 -23.69 24.91 -22.25
N ARG A 384 -23.36 25.99 -21.53
CA ARG A 384 -22.58 27.14 -22.07
C ARG A 384 -21.07 26.85 -22.07
N HIS A 385 -20.60 26.01 -21.15
CA HIS A 385 -19.17 25.72 -20.96
C HIS A 385 -18.81 24.25 -21.20
N LEU A 386 -19.68 23.51 -21.89
CA LEU A 386 -19.46 22.11 -22.25
C LEU A 386 -18.19 21.96 -23.09
N SER A 387 -17.98 22.86 -24.05
CA SER A 387 -16.79 22.89 -24.90
C SER A 387 -15.50 22.99 -24.09
N LEU A 388 -15.47 23.83 -23.05
CA LEU A 388 -14.31 23.97 -22.17
C LEU A 388 -14.05 22.68 -21.36
N TYR A 389 -15.10 22.07 -20.82
CA TYR A 389 -14.98 20.80 -20.10
C TYR A 389 -14.49 19.66 -21.01
N VAL A 390 -15.01 19.58 -22.23
CA VAL A 390 -14.59 18.59 -23.23
C VAL A 390 -13.15 18.86 -23.68
N LEU A 391 -12.78 20.12 -23.93
CA LEU A 391 -11.40 20.50 -24.28
C LEU A 391 -10.42 20.10 -23.17
N ALA A 392 -10.73 20.42 -21.91
CA ALA A 392 -9.91 20.01 -20.76
C ALA A 392 -9.79 18.48 -20.67
N ALA A 393 -10.90 17.76 -20.85
CA ALA A 393 -10.91 16.30 -20.88
C ALA A 393 -10.01 15.72 -21.99
N LEU A 394 -10.06 16.29 -23.20
CA LEU A 394 -9.21 15.89 -24.32
C LEU A 394 -7.73 16.13 -24.03
N VAL A 395 -7.36 17.29 -23.47
CA VAL A 395 -5.97 17.58 -23.10
C VAL A 395 -5.43 16.56 -22.09
N PHE A 396 -6.23 16.17 -21.10
CA PHE A 396 -5.80 15.18 -20.10
C PHE A 396 -5.61 13.75 -20.63
N THR A 397 -6.09 13.44 -21.84
CA THR A 397 -5.82 12.12 -22.46
C THR A 397 -4.34 11.93 -22.81
N LEU A 398 -3.59 13.02 -22.97
CA LEU A 398 -2.16 13.01 -23.33
C LEU A 398 -1.22 13.21 -22.13
N PHE A 399 -1.76 13.52 -20.95
CA PHE A 399 -0.94 13.98 -19.81
C PHE A 399 0.03 12.92 -19.28
N ILE A 400 -0.40 11.66 -19.12
CA ILE A 400 0.48 10.58 -18.64
C ILE A 400 1.48 10.16 -19.72
N PRO A 401 1.07 9.91 -20.98
CA PRO A 401 2.02 9.66 -22.07
C PRO A 401 3.08 10.74 -22.17
N LEU A 402 2.68 12.02 -22.14
CA LEU A 402 3.62 13.13 -22.23
C LEU A 402 4.58 13.17 -21.04
N ALA A 403 4.08 12.95 -19.82
CA ALA A 403 4.93 12.88 -18.63
C ALA A 403 5.97 11.75 -18.73
N LEU A 404 5.62 10.60 -19.31
CA LEU A 404 6.55 9.49 -19.53
C LEU A 404 7.57 9.80 -20.63
N VAL A 405 7.16 10.43 -21.73
CA VAL A 405 8.08 10.87 -22.80
C VAL A 405 9.07 11.91 -22.29
N VAL A 406 8.61 12.90 -21.51
CA VAL A 406 9.49 13.89 -20.86
C VAL A 406 10.47 13.21 -19.89
N ASN A 407 10.09 12.08 -19.30
CA ASN A 407 10.97 11.27 -18.45
C ASN A 407 11.87 10.30 -19.22
N GLY A 408 11.96 10.43 -20.55
CA GLY A 408 12.92 9.70 -21.39
C GLY A 408 12.38 8.45 -22.10
N GLU A 409 11.08 8.15 -22.00
CA GLU A 409 10.49 6.99 -22.68
C GLU A 409 10.26 7.26 -24.18
N ALA A 410 10.52 6.26 -25.02
CA ALA A 410 10.44 6.39 -26.47
C ALA A 410 9.04 6.05 -27.02
N LEU A 411 8.63 6.74 -28.10
CA LEU A 411 7.39 6.46 -28.82
C LEU A 411 7.61 5.40 -29.92
N LYS A 412 6.72 4.42 -29.97
CA LYS A 412 6.61 3.45 -31.06
C LYS A 412 5.46 3.84 -31.98
N LEU A 413 5.79 4.25 -33.19
CA LEU A 413 4.82 4.63 -34.23
C LEU A 413 4.53 3.50 -35.24
N SER A 414 5.14 2.31 -35.09
CA SER A 414 4.92 1.18 -36.00
C SER A 414 3.58 0.48 -35.76
N SER A 415 3.15 -0.34 -36.74
CA SER A 415 1.80 -0.93 -36.82
C SER A 415 1.34 -1.57 -35.50
N ILE A 416 0.29 -0.98 -34.96
CA ILE A 416 -0.31 -1.39 -33.69
C ILE A 416 -1.23 -2.56 -33.95
N GLY A 417 -0.74 -3.78 -33.69
CA GLY A 417 -1.59 -4.96 -33.67
C GLY A 417 -2.39 -5.03 -32.38
N VAL A 418 -3.54 -4.37 -32.30
CA VAL A 418 -4.51 -4.62 -31.22
C VAL A 418 -5.01 -6.06 -31.38
N LYS A 419 -4.57 -6.97 -30.51
CA LYS A 419 -5.03 -8.35 -30.54
C LYS A 419 -6.33 -8.47 -29.76
N LEU A 420 -7.38 -9.04 -30.36
CA LEU A 420 -8.66 -9.30 -29.66
C LEU A 420 -8.46 -10.18 -28.42
N SER A 421 -7.43 -11.03 -28.42
CA SER A 421 -7.02 -11.85 -27.28
C SER A 421 -6.61 -11.05 -26.04
N ASP A 422 -6.28 -9.78 -26.18
CA ASP A 422 -5.93 -8.90 -25.06
C ASP A 422 -7.17 -8.53 -24.22
N PHE A 423 -8.37 -8.82 -24.73
CA PHE A 423 -9.66 -8.54 -24.10
C PHE A 423 -10.41 -9.83 -23.75
N LYS A 424 -9.72 -10.88 -23.28
CA LYS A 424 -10.41 -12.06 -22.71
C LYS A 424 -11.18 -11.64 -21.44
N ILE A 425 -12.50 -11.46 -21.58
CA ILE A 425 -13.40 -10.99 -20.51
C ILE A 425 -13.82 -12.14 -19.57
N PHE A 426 -13.89 -13.36 -20.10
CA PHE A 426 -14.27 -14.56 -19.36
C PHE A 426 -13.16 -15.61 -19.47
N GLY A 427 -12.87 -16.26 -18.35
CA GLY A 427 -12.01 -17.43 -18.34
C GLY A 427 -12.60 -18.53 -17.48
N TRP A 428 -12.64 -19.73 -18.05
CA TRP A 428 -13.01 -20.94 -17.34
C TRP A 428 -11.74 -21.64 -16.86
N VAL A 429 -11.79 -22.15 -15.64
CA VAL A 429 -10.68 -22.85 -15.00
C VAL A 429 -11.26 -24.07 -14.28
N ASN A 430 -10.70 -25.25 -14.54
CA ASN A 430 -11.07 -26.49 -13.87
C ASN A 430 -9.86 -27.44 -13.83
N HIS A 431 -9.37 -27.75 -12.63
CA HIS A 431 -8.37 -28.79 -12.38
C HIS A 431 -8.88 -29.84 -11.36
N PHE A 432 -10.20 -29.92 -11.17
CA PHE A 432 -10.88 -30.81 -10.23
C PHE A 432 -10.46 -30.63 -8.76
N ASP A 433 -10.06 -29.42 -8.39
CA ASP A 433 -9.81 -28.99 -7.01
C ASP A 433 -10.83 -27.90 -6.68
N LEU A 434 -12.03 -28.30 -6.23
CA LEU A 434 -13.16 -27.38 -6.10
C LEU A 434 -12.83 -26.09 -5.31
N PRO A 435 -12.17 -26.13 -4.14
CA PRO A 435 -11.77 -24.91 -3.44
C PRO A 435 -10.86 -23.99 -4.27
N LEU A 436 -9.83 -24.54 -4.92
CA LEU A 436 -8.93 -23.74 -5.74
C LEU A 436 -9.57 -23.30 -7.06
N ASP A 437 -10.34 -24.15 -7.71
CA ASP A 437 -11.09 -23.84 -8.93
C ASP A 437 -12.03 -22.65 -8.69
N LEU A 438 -12.75 -22.62 -7.56
CA LEU A 438 -13.56 -21.45 -7.19
C LEU A 438 -12.73 -20.19 -7.01
N ALA A 439 -11.57 -20.29 -6.35
CA ALA A 439 -10.69 -19.14 -6.16
C ALA A 439 -10.12 -18.64 -7.50
N TYR A 440 -9.70 -19.53 -8.39
CA TYR A 440 -9.13 -19.16 -9.69
C TYR A 440 -10.19 -18.74 -10.72
N LEU A 441 -11.42 -19.26 -10.63
CA LEU A 441 -12.57 -18.74 -11.35
C LEU A 441 -12.85 -17.28 -10.92
N PHE A 442 -12.83 -17.00 -9.62
CA PHE A 442 -12.95 -15.64 -9.12
C PHE A 442 -11.81 -14.73 -9.61
N LEU A 443 -10.56 -15.19 -9.51
CA LEU A 443 -9.38 -14.43 -9.95
C LEU A 443 -9.43 -14.08 -11.44
N THR A 444 -9.75 -15.07 -12.27
CA THR A 444 -9.77 -14.96 -13.74
C THR A 444 -10.92 -14.05 -14.20
N ASN A 445 -12.05 -14.05 -13.48
CA ASN A 445 -13.23 -13.27 -13.81
C ASN A 445 -13.40 -11.98 -12.97
N LYS A 446 -12.38 -11.56 -12.22
CA LYS A 446 -12.48 -10.39 -11.31
C LYS A 446 -12.89 -9.10 -12.01
N ILE A 447 -12.43 -8.88 -13.24
CA ILE A 447 -12.78 -7.70 -14.05
C ILE A 447 -14.26 -7.75 -14.44
N LEU A 448 -14.74 -8.91 -14.89
CA LEU A 448 -16.15 -9.13 -15.23
C LEU A 448 -17.04 -8.93 -13.99
N MET A 449 -16.67 -9.51 -12.86
CA MET A 449 -17.43 -9.35 -11.60
C MET A 449 -17.49 -7.90 -11.14
N ALA A 450 -16.37 -7.18 -11.19
CA ALA A 450 -16.34 -5.75 -10.90
C ALA A 450 -17.21 -4.96 -11.88
N GLY A 451 -17.12 -5.28 -13.18
CA GLY A 451 -17.94 -4.69 -14.24
C GLY A 451 -19.43 -4.90 -14.05
N LEU A 452 -19.87 -6.09 -13.63
CA LEU A 452 -21.27 -6.38 -13.32
C LEU A 452 -21.77 -5.55 -12.13
N ILE A 453 -20.99 -5.44 -11.05
CA ILE A 453 -21.37 -4.63 -9.88
C ILE A 453 -21.43 -3.14 -10.26
N ILE A 454 -20.47 -2.65 -11.05
CA ILE A 454 -20.48 -1.28 -11.59
C ILE A 454 -21.70 -1.08 -12.50
N GLY A 455 -22.03 -2.04 -13.36
CA GLY A 455 -23.22 -1.99 -14.22
C GLY A 455 -24.51 -1.91 -13.43
N VAL A 456 -24.64 -2.67 -12.33
CA VAL A 456 -25.76 -2.54 -11.38
C VAL A 456 -25.79 -1.15 -10.74
N GLY A 457 -24.62 -0.59 -10.39
CA GLY A 457 -24.49 0.78 -9.91
C GLY A 457 -24.95 1.82 -10.93
N LEU A 458 -24.53 1.69 -12.19
CA LEU A 458 -24.95 2.55 -13.29
C LEU A 458 -26.45 2.46 -13.55
N TYR A 459 -27.01 1.25 -13.56
CA TYR A 459 -28.46 1.04 -13.66
C TYR A 459 -29.22 1.75 -12.54
N TYR A 460 -28.74 1.63 -11.29
CA TYR A 460 -29.33 2.34 -10.15
C TYR A 460 -29.26 3.86 -10.34
N LEU A 461 -28.10 4.39 -10.73
CA LEU A 461 -27.93 5.82 -10.97
C LEU A 461 -28.82 6.32 -12.12
N ALA A 462 -28.96 5.55 -13.20
CA ALA A 462 -29.81 5.87 -14.35
C ALA A 462 -31.28 5.95 -13.93
N LYS A 463 -31.77 4.90 -13.25
CA LYS A 463 -33.15 4.81 -12.75
C LYS A 463 -33.51 5.98 -11.84
N HIS A 464 -32.55 6.49 -11.07
CA HIS A 464 -32.74 7.61 -10.15
C HIS A 464 -32.32 8.98 -10.72
N LYS A 465 -32.01 9.07 -12.03
CA LYS A 465 -31.57 10.31 -12.71
C LYS A 465 -30.30 10.94 -12.09
N LEU A 466 -29.41 10.12 -11.53
CA LEU A 466 -28.16 10.52 -10.87
C LEU A 466 -26.91 10.33 -11.75
N LEU A 467 -27.04 9.83 -12.98
CA LEU A 467 -25.89 9.65 -13.89
C LEU A 467 -25.16 10.96 -14.15
N ARG A 468 -25.89 12.06 -14.38
CA ARG A 468 -25.30 13.39 -14.59
C ARG A 468 -24.41 13.80 -13.42
N ASN A 469 -24.84 13.53 -12.19
CA ASN A 469 -24.07 13.87 -10.99
C ASN A 469 -22.76 13.08 -10.84
N ASN A 470 -22.62 11.99 -11.60
CA ASN A 470 -21.44 11.13 -11.60
C ASN A 470 -20.66 11.20 -12.92
N ALA A 471 -21.05 12.10 -13.84
CA ALA A 471 -20.43 12.22 -15.15
C ALA A 471 -18.92 12.46 -15.07
N ALA A 472 -18.47 13.29 -14.11
CA ALA A 472 -17.05 13.56 -13.92
C ALA A 472 -16.22 12.31 -13.56
N TYR A 473 -16.75 11.37 -12.76
CA TYR A 473 -16.07 10.10 -12.51
C TYR A 473 -15.98 9.26 -13.78
N LEU A 474 -17.04 9.22 -14.59
CA LEU A 474 -17.06 8.48 -15.86
C LEU A 474 -16.11 9.10 -16.90
N THR A 475 -16.06 10.43 -16.99
CA THR A 475 -15.11 11.15 -17.84
C THR A 475 -13.67 10.87 -17.40
N ALA A 476 -13.36 10.99 -16.11
CA ALA A 476 -12.04 10.69 -15.57
C ALA A 476 -11.64 9.23 -15.85
N THR A 477 -12.57 8.29 -15.65
CA THR A 477 -12.39 6.87 -15.98
C THR A 477 -12.02 6.68 -17.46
N ALA A 478 -12.78 7.30 -18.36
CA ALA A 478 -12.52 7.22 -19.80
C ALA A 478 -11.14 7.80 -20.17
N ILE A 479 -10.77 8.95 -19.58
CA ILE A 479 -9.46 9.58 -19.82
C ILE A 479 -8.33 8.67 -19.36
N ILE A 480 -8.38 8.15 -18.13
CA ILE A 480 -7.30 7.29 -17.62
C ILE A 480 -7.24 5.96 -18.37
N PHE A 481 -8.38 5.43 -18.82
CA PHE A 481 -8.41 4.26 -19.69
C PHE A 481 -7.78 4.55 -21.07
N ILE A 482 -8.04 5.72 -21.67
CA ILE A 482 -7.37 6.15 -22.91
C ILE A 482 -5.86 6.30 -22.67
N ASN A 483 -5.43 6.92 -21.56
CA ASN A 483 -4.02 7.00 -21.19
C ASN A 483 -3.40 5.59 -21.11
N TYR A 484 -4.09 4.61 -20.49
CA TYR A 484 -3.65 3.21 -20.47
C TYR A 484 -3.45 2.63 -21.87
N LEU A 485 -4.40 2.84 -22.78
CA LEU A 485 -4.30 2.34 -24.16
C LEU A 485 -3.11 2.98 -24.90
N ILE A 486 -2.93 4.30 -24.74
CA ILE A 486 -1.80 5.02 -25.34
C ILE A 486 -0.48 4.46 -24.81
N VAL A 487 -0.33 4.35 -23.48
CA VAL A 487 0.90 3.83 -22.88
C VAL A 487 1.15 2.38 -23.29
N LYS A 488 0.12 1.54 -23.35
CA LYS A 488 0.26 0.12 -23.72
C LYS A 488 0.76 -0.07 -25.14
N TYR A 489 0.19 0.67 -26.10
CA TYR A 489 0.42 0.42 -27.51
C TYR A 489 1.46 1.35 -28.15
N PHE A 490 1.68 2.54 -27.61
CA PHE A 490 2.52 3.57 -28.23
C PHE A 490 3.83 3.87 -27.47
N LEU A 491 4.01 3.40 -26.23
CA LEU A 491 5.26 3.63 -25.47
C LEU A 491 6.17 2.39 -25.39
N VAL A 492 7.47 2.65 -25.49
CA VAL A 492 8.56 1.68 -25.32
C VAL A 492 9.31 2.02 -24.06
N PHE A 493 9.47 1.01 -23.20
CA PHE A 493 10.24 1.10 -21.97
C PHE A 493 11.55 0.35 -22.17
N SER A 494 12.62 1.06 -22.52
CA SER A 494 13.93 0.45 -22.81
C SER A 494 14.62 -0.10 -21.56
N ALA A 495 14.36 0.51 -20.39
CA ALA A 495 14.98 0.14 -19.12
C ALA A 495 14.26 -1.00 -18.38
N LEU A 496 13.11 -1.48 -18.88
CA LEU A 496 12.28 -2.49 -18.22
C LEU A 496 12.16 -3.75 -19.07
N ARG A 497 12.22 -4.92 -18.42
CA ARG A 497 11.88 -6.20 -19.05
C ARG A 497 10.38 -6.29 -19.30
N ASP A 498 9.96 -7.13 -20.25
CA ASP A 498 8.56 -7.23 -20.68
C ASP A 498 7.57 -7.51 -19.53
N ASN A 499 7.95 -8.36 -18.57
CA ASN A 499 7.12 -8.65 -17.41
C ASN A 499 6.90 -7.42 -16.52
N ASP A 500 7.95 -6.65 -16.28
CA ASP A 500 7.90 -5.44 -15.45
C ASP A 500 7.13 -4.32 -16.15
N LYS A 501 7.30 -4.19 -17.47
CA LYS A 501 6.51 -3.30 -18.32
C LYS A 501 5.02 -3.62 -18.22
N ASN A 502 4.62 -4.87 -18.39
CA ASN A 502 3.22 -5.26 -18.32
C ASN A 502 2.63 -5.04 -16.92
N ALA A 503 3.38 -5.35 -15.87
CA ALA A 503 2.98 -5.08 -14.50
C ALA A 503 2.77 -3.57 -14.27
N PHE A 504 3.70 -2.72 -14.71
CA PHE A 504 3.60 -1.26 -14.62
C PHE A 504 2.35 -0.74 -15.34
N ILE A 505 2.14 -1.13 -16.59
CA ILE A 505 1.00 -0.69 -17.42
C ILE A 505 -0.33 -1.13 -16.79
N SER A 506 -0.41 -2.34 -16.23
CA SER A 506 -1.62 -2.86 -15.58
C SER A 506 -2.04 -2.06 -14.33
N ARG A 507 -1.13 -1.32 -13.69
CA ARG A 507 -1.45 -0.45 -12.56
C ARG A 507 -2.41 0.68 -12.96
N LEU A 508 -2.35 1.16 -14.21
CA LEU A 508 -3.31 2.15 -14.71
C LEU A 508 -4.75 1.61 -14.75
N LEU A 509 -4.95 0.33 -15.11
CA LEU A 509 -6.28 -0.30 -15.03
C LEU A 509 -6.79 -0.41 -13.58
N THR A 510 -5.88 -0.63 -12.64
CA THR A 510 -6.23 -0.61 -11.21
C THR A 510 -6.71 0.78 -10.78
N ILE A 511 -6.06 1.84 -11.27
CA ILE A 511 -6.48 3.23 -11.03
C ILE A 511 -7.83 3.55 -11.68
N VAL A 512 -8.09 3.06 -12.90
CA VAL A 512 -9.42 3.13 -13.54
C VAL A 512 -10.48 2.55 -12.63
N PHE A 513 -10.23 1.36 -12.05
CA PHE A 513 -11.13 0.76 -11.07
C PHE A 513 -11.30 1.62 -9.81
N TYR A 514 -10.23 2.21 -9.28
CA TYR A 514 -10.31 3.09 -8.11
C TYR A 514 -11.19 4.33 -8.35
N ILE A 515 -11.16 4.93 -9.53
CA ILE A 515 -12.05 6.05 -9.90
C ILE A 515 -13.51 5.60 -9.92
N LEU A 516 -13.77 4.34 -10.31
CA LEU A 516 -15.12 3.74 -10.37
C LEU A 516 -15.63 3.23 -9.02
N LEU A 517 -14.84 3.27 -7.94
CA LEU A 517 -15.27 2.79 -6.61
C LEU A 517 -16.58 3.40 -6.12
N PRO A 518 -16.89 4.70 -6.30
CA PRO A 518 -18.18 5.24 -5.90
C PRO A 518 -19.36 4.52 -6.56
N ILE A 519 -19.25 4.20 -7.85
CA ILE A 519 -20.29 3.52 -8.63
C ILE A 519 -20.36 2.04 -8.24
N PHE A 520 -19.21 1.39 -8.06
CA PHE A 520 -19.13 0.03 -7.53
C PHE A 520 -19.83 -0.09 -6.17
N PHE A 521 -19.59 0.85 -5.25
CA PHE A 521 -20.22 0.86 -3.92
C PHE A 521 -21.73 1.16 -3.98
N VAL A 522 -22.19 1.97 -4.93
CA VAL A 522 -23.64 2.15 -5.18
C VAL A 522 -24.27 0.83 -5.66
N GLY A 523 -23.60 0.10 -6.55
CA GLY A 523 -24.03 -1.24 -6.98
C GLY A 523 -24.08 -2.24 -5.82
N GLY A 524 -23.01 -2.30 -5.02
CA GLY A 524 -22.93 -3.12 -3.82
C GLY A 524 -24.04 -2.81 -2.81
N TYR A 525 -24.29 -1.52 -2.54
CA TYR A 525 -25.41 -1.09 -1.70
C TYR A 525 -26.76 -1.56 -2.23
N TYR A 526 -27.01 -1.42 -3.54
CA TYR A 526 -28.27 -1.84 -4.13
C TYR A 526 -28.50 -3.35 -3.98
N LEU A 527 -27.46 -4.17 -4.22
CA LEU A 527 -27.50 -5.61 -4.02
C LEU A 527 -27.76 -5.95 -2.55
N ILE A 528 -26.96 -5.40 -1.63
CA ILE A 528 -27.12 -5.63 -0.18
C ILE A 528 -28.56 -5.30 0.26
N LYS A 529 -29.08 -4.14 -0.11
CA LYS A 529 -30.46 -3.73 0.24
C LYS A 529 -31.51 -4.70 -0.33
N LYS A 530 -31.33 -5.17 -1.57
CA LYS A 530 -32.26 -6.08 -2.23
C LYS A 530 -32.33 -7.43 -1.51
N PHE A 531 -31.20 -8.01 -1.12
CA PHE A 531 -31.18 -9.27 -0.36
C PHE A 531 -31.58 -9.08 1.11
N TRP A 532 -31.23 -7.95 1.72
CA TRP A 532 -31.57 -7.65 3.10
C TRP A 532 -33.08 -7.54 3.33
N THR A 533 -33.83 -7.02 2.37
CA THR A 533 -35.28 -6.81 2.50
C THR A 533 -36.10 -8.06 2.18
N LYS A 534 -35.45 -9.17 1.80
CA LYS A 534 -36.07 -10.45 1.47
C LYS A 534 -36.12 -11.39 2.69
N ASN A 535 -36.51 -12.64 2.45
CA ASN A 535 -36.64 -13.69 3.46
C ASN A 535 -35.28 -14.08 4.09
N LEU A 536 -35.33 -14.89 5.15
CA LEU A 536 -34.14 -15.36 5.86
C LEU A 536 -33.14 -16.10 4.95
N VAL A 537 -33.66 -16.86 3.97
CA VAL A 537 -32.83 -17.60 3.00
C VAL A 537 -31.96 -16.63 2.19
N ALA A 538 -32.54 -15.57 1.63
CA ALA A 538 -31.81 -14.58 0.85
C ALA A 538 -30.73 -13.85 1.68
N LYS A 539 -31.01 -13.53 2.95
CA LYS A 539 -30.02 -12.93 3.87
C LYS A 539 -28.88 -13.90 4.15
N THR A 540 -29.21 -15.16 4.45
CA THR A 540 -28.24 -16.21 4.76
C THR A 540 -27.34 -16.48 3.56
N PHE A 541 -27.92 -16.55 2.35
CA PHE A 541 -27.17 -16.67 1.10
C PHE A 541 -26.17 -15.52 0.93
N LEU A 542 -26.61 -14.26 1.10
CA LEU A 542 -25.71 -13.11 0.97
C LEU A 542 -24.56 -13.16 2.00
N ILE A 543 -24.85 -13.52 3.25
CA ILE A 543 -23.86 -13.64 4.31
C ILE A 543 -22.83 -14.73 3.99
N LEU A 544 -23.27 -15.92 3.56
CA LEU A 544 -22.40 -17.03 3.16
C LEU A 544 -21.56 -16.67 1.93
N PHE A 545 -22.19 -16.04 0.93
CA PHE A 545 -21.53 -15.59 -0.29
C PHE A 545 -20.42 -14.57 0.02
N LEU A 546 -20.70 -13.56 0.87
CA LEU A 546 -19.69 -12.59 1.29
C LEU A 546 -18.57 -13.24 2.11
N ALA A 547 -18.88 -14.12 3.06
CA ALA A 547 -17.85 -14.82 3.85
C ALA A 547 -16.94 -15.69 2.96
N GLY A 548 -17.51 -16.40 2.00
CA GLY A 548 -16.76 -17.18 1.00
C GLY A 548 -15.88 -16.27 0.13
N THR A 549 -16.44 -15.17 -0.37
CA THR A 549 -15.70 -14.22 -1.22
C THR A 549 -14.58 -13.51 -0.45
N PHE A 550 -14.79 -13.19 0.83
CA PHE A 550 -13.74 -12.65 1.70
C PHE A 550 -12.60 -13.67 1.86
N THR A 551 -12.92 -14.94 2.03
CA THR A 551 -11.93 -16.02 2.21
C THR A 551 -11.13 -16.25 0.92
N ILE A 552 -11.81 -16.27 -0.24
CA ILE A 552 -11.16 -16.32 -1.55
C ILE A 552 -10.25 -15.10 -1.74
N SER A 553 -10.72 -13.90 -1.43
CA SER A 553 -9.92 -12.68 -1.54
C SER A 553 -8.74 -12.68 -0.60
N PHE A 554 -8.88 -13.23 0.61
CA PHE A 554 -7.78 -13.43 1.56
C PHE A 554 -6.72 -14.35 0.98
N TYR A 555 -7.09 -15.51 0.45
CA TYR A 555 -6.14 -16.41 -0.23
C TYR A 555 -5.44 -15.76 -1.43
N LEU A 556 -6.22 -15.07 -2.28
CA LEU A 556 -5.74 -14.45 -3.52
C LEU A 556 -4.94 -13.15 -3.30
N SER A 557 -4.96 -12.59 -2.10
CA SER A 557 -4.20 -11.36 -1.79
C SER A 557 -2.73 -11.62 -1.51
N TYR A 558 -2.32 -12.89 -1.35
CA TYR A 558 -0.93 -13.29 -1.08
C TYR A 558 -0.37 -14.16 -2.21
N PRO A 559 0.97 -14.27 -2.34
CA PRO A 559 1.58 -15.21 -3.27
C PRO A 559 1.12 -16.63 -3.00
N ARG A 560 1.02 -17.42 -4.06
CA ARG A 560 0.51 -18.80 -4.01
C ARG A 560 1.51 -19.70 -4.70
N LEU A 561 1.71 -20.88 -4.12
CA LEU A 561 2.46 -21.97 -4.73
C LEU A 561 1.50 -23.16 -4.83
N ASN A 562 0.97 -23.41 -6.02
CA ASN A 562 0.04 -24.50 -6.29
C ASN A 562 0.03 -24.84 -7.79
N GLN A 563 -0.86 -25.76 -8.20
CA GLN A 563 -0.98 -26.23 -9.58
C GLN A 563 -1.33 -25.15 -10.63
N TYR A 564 -1.98 -24.05 -10.24
CA TYR A 564 -2.35 -22.96 -11.14
C TYR A 564 -1.28 -21.88 -11.25
N GLU A 565 -0.51 -21.69 -10.16
CA GLU A 565 0.51 -20.66 -10.07
C GLU A 565 1.77 -21.26 -9.43
N PRO A 566 2.75 -21.69 -10.24
CA PRO A 566 4.06 -22.01 -9.73
C PRO A 566 4.68 -20.69 -9.27
N ALA A 567 4.81 -20.50 -7.96
CA ALA A 567 5.37 -19.27 -7.41
C ALA A 567 6.78 -19.04 -7.99
N LYS A 568 7.08 -17.81 -8.37
CA LYS A 568 8.32 -17.44 -9.07
C LYS A 568 9.32 -16.66 -8.22
N PHE A 569 8.91 -16.30 -7.01
CA PHE A 569 9.64 -15.38 -6.15
C PHE A 569 9.87 -16.01 -4.79
N PHE A 570 11.00 -15.68 -4.18
CA PHE A 570 11.37 -16.07 -2.83
C PHE A 570 11.57 -14.82 -1.97
N ASN A 571 11.46 -14.93 -0.65
CA ASN A 571 11.90 -13.90 0.28
C ASN A 571 13.37 -14.07 0.68
N VAL A 572 13.94 -12.98 1.21
CA VAL A 572 15.26 -13.01 1.87
C VAL A 572 15.21 -13.89 3.11
N SER A 573 16.19 -14.77 3.24
CA SER A 573 16.36 -15.73 4.32
C SER A 573 17.57 -15.40 5.22
N THR A 574 17.67 -16.06 6.38
CA THR A 574 18.86 -15.94 7.24
C THR A 574 20.11 -16.48 6.55
N SER A 575 19.99 -17.51 5.71
CA SER A 575 21.12 -18.02 4.94
C SER A 575 21.63 -16.99 3.94
N ASP A 576 20.74 -16.21 3.31
CA ASP A 576 21.14 -15.11 2.42
C ASP A 576 21.94 -14.04 3.18
N LEU A 577 21.51 -13.68 4.40
CA LEU A 577 22.24 -12.74 5.27
C LEU A 577 23.62 -13.28 5.68
N LYS A 578 23.73 -14.57 6.00
CA LYS A 578 25.02 -15.21 6.30
C LYS A 578 25.93 -15.23 5.08
N ALA A 579 25.39 -15.48 3.89
CA ALA A 579 26.16 -15.54 2.65
C ALA A 579 26.81 -14.18 2.33
N VAL A 580 26.03 -13.08 2.39
CA VAL A 580 26.58 -11.74 2.11
C VAL A 580 27.59 -11.29 3.16
N ASN A 581 27.36 -11.63 4.44
CA ASN A 581 28.31 -11.36 5.52
C ASN A 581 29.62 -12.16 5.37
N LEU A 582 29.54 -13.43 4.97
CA LEU A 582 30.74 -14.22 4.69
C LEU A 582 31.54 -13.62 3.53
N ILE A 583 30.89 -13.31 2.41
CA ILE A 583 31.56 -12.72 1.23
C ILE A 583 32.27 -11.44 1.64
N GLU A 584 31.58 -10.55 2.35
CA GLU A 584 32.14 -9.28 2.81
C GLU A 584 33.40 -9.49 3.68
N GLN A 585 33.42 -10.51 4.55
CA GLN A 585 34.57 -10.82 5.42
C GLN A 585 35.79 -11.38 4.67
N ILE A 586 35.57 -12.17 3.60
CA ILE A 586 36.65 -12.89 2.89
C ILE A 586 37.11 -12.17 1.61
N SER A 587 36.38 -11.15 1.20
CA SER A 587 36.58 -10.46 -0.07
C SER A 587 37.67 -9.39 0.00
N ALA A 588 38.32 -9.16 -1.14
CA ALA A 588 39.07 -7.92 -1.34
C ALA A 588 38.10 -6.71 -1.34
N PRO A 589 38.58 -5.49 -1.00
CA PRO A 589 37.76 -4.27 -1.05
C PRO A 589 37.11 -4.03 -2.43
N GLU A 590 37.79 -4.45 -3.49
CA GLU A 590 37.33 -4.41 -4.87
C GLU A 590 36.85 -5.79 -5.31
N HIS A 591 35.53 -6.01 -5.31
CA HIS A 591 34.92 -7.26 -5.78
C HIS A 591 33.50 -7.05 -6.31
N ILE A 592 33.02 -8.04 -7.06
CA ILE A 592 31.62 -8.12 -7.49
C ILE A 592 31.01 -9.48 -7.14
N VAL A 593 29.68 -9.54 -7.09
CA VAL A 593 28.93 -10.76 -6.79
C VAL A 593 27.83 -10.97 -7.82
N LEU A 594 27.91 -12.09 -8.55
CA LEU A 594 26.86 -12.59 -9.43
C LEU A 594 25.92 -13.48 -8.61
N ALA A 595 24.73 -12.97 -8.32
CA ALA A 595 23.72 -13.63 -7.50
C ALA A 595 22.29 -13.26 -7.92
N ASN A 596 21.31 -13.97 -7.36
CA ASN A 596 19.90 -13.59 -7.55
C ASN A 596 19.54 -12.31 -6.78
N GLN A 597 18.32 -11.82 -7.05
CA GLN A 597 17.80 -10.59 -6.46
C GLN A 597 17.69 -10.61 -4.92
N MET A 598 17.43 -11.76 -4.30
CA MET A 598 17.30 -11.85 -2.84
C MET A 598 18.65 -11.71 -2.15
N ILE A 599 19.73 -12.25 -2.73
CA ILE A 599 21.10 -12.04 -2.24
C ILE A 599 21.49 -10.55 -2.37
N GLY A 600 21.15 -9.91 -3.49
CA GLY A 600 21.35 -8.46 -3.64
C GLY A 600 20.57 -7.65 -2.60
N ALA A 601 19.33 -8.04 -2.32
CA ALA A 601 18.50 -7.38 -1.29
C ALA A 601 19.06 -7.60 0.13
N ALA A 602 19.59 -8.80 0.42
CA ALA A 602 20.32 -9.09 1.65
C ALA A 602 21.54 -8.17 1.81
N ALA A 603 22.34 -7.99 0.75
CA ALA A 603 23.50 -7.09 0.76
C ALA A 603 23.09 -5.63 1.03
N ILE A 604 22.00 -5.15 0.42
CA ILE A 604 21.46 -3.80 0.67
C ILE A 604 20.99 -3.66 2.13
N LYS A 605 20.36 -4.70 2.70
CA LYS A 605 19.91 -4.67 4.09
C LYS A 605 21.09 -4.52 5.06
N GLU A 606 22.15 -5.30 4.86
CA GLU A 606 23.30 -5.35 5.77
C GLU A 606 24.25 -4.17 5.58
N PHE A 607 24.51 -3.79 4.32
CA PHE A 607 25.59 -2.85 3.97
C PHE A 607 25.09 -1.56 3.29
N GLY A 608 23.79 -1.41 3.05
CA GLY A 608 23.24 -0.30 2.30
C GLY A 608 23.71 -0.27 0.85
N PHE A 609 23.66 0.92 0.23
CA PHE A 609 24.14 1.16 -1.14
C PHE A 609 25.66 1.35 -1.18
N LYS A 610 26.41 0.41 -0.61
CA LYS A 610 27.85 0.53 -0.33
C LYS A 610 28.70 0.89 -1.56
N LYS A 611 28.45 0.27 -2.72
CA LYS A 611 29.34 0.38 -3.87
C LYS A 611 28.67 0.15 -5.22
N TYR A 612 29.15 0.87 -6.24
CA TYR A 612 28.74 0.73 -7.63
C TYR A 612 29.96 0.74 -8.57
N TYR A 613 29.86 -0.03 -9.65
CA TYR A 613 30.80 -0.05 -10.77
C TYR A 613 30.03 0.32 -12.04
N ASP A 614 30.34 1.48 -12.64
CA ASP A 614 29.64 1.98 -13.84
C ASP A 614 28.10 1.94 -13.69
N ASN A 615 27.61 2.51 -12.58
CA ASN A 615 26.19 2.53 -12.18
C ASN A 615 25.54 1.15 -11.94
N GLN A 616 26.31 0.06 -11.88
CA GLN A 616 25.84 -1.26 -11.48
C GLN A 616 26.19 -1.52 -10.02
N PHE A 617 25.21 -1.93 -9.21
CA PHE A 617 25.48 -2.33 -7.84
C PHE A 617 26.44 -3.54 -7.85
N TYR A 618 27.38 -3.56 -6.91
CA TYR A 618 28.42 -4.62 -6.88
C TYR A 618 27.85 -6.04 -6.68
N TYR A 619 26.60 -6.15 -6.21
CA TYR A 619 25.79 -7.36 -6.36
C TYR A 619 24.86 -7.24 -7.57
N SER A 620 24.83 -8.26 -8.43
CA SER A 620 23.98 -8.26 -9.61
C SER A 620 22.50 -8.15 -9.25
N MET A 621 21.79 -7.24 -9.92
CA MET A 621 20.38 -6.96 -9.71
C MET A 621 19.64 -6.91 -11.06
N PRO A 622 18.40 -7.42 -11.15
CA PRO A 622 17.60 -7.39 -12.39
C PRO A 622 17.06 -5.99 -12.75
N MET A 623 17.47 -4.95 -12.02
CA MET A 623 16.92 -3.60 -12.12
C MET A 623 18.06 -2.60 -12.30
N GLY A 624 17.83 -1.61 -13.18
CA GLY A 624 18.78 -0.54 -13.48
C GLY A 624 18.95 -0.32 -14.98
N PRO A 625 19.57 0.81 -15.37
CA PRO A 625 19.80 1.16 -16.77
C PRO A 625 20.82 0.24 -17.45
N LYS A 626 21.77 -0.33 -16.69
CA LYS A 626 22.69 -1.39 -17.12
C LYS A 626 22.46 -2.63 -16.26
N GLN A 627 22.27 -3.77 -16.91
CA GLN A 627 21.98 -5.06 -16.25
C GLN A 627 23.05 -6.11 -16.56
N THR A 628 24.23 -5.69 -17.04
CA THR A 628 25.30 -6.58 -17.51
C THR A 628 25.66 -7.65 -16.48
N LEU A 629 25.84 -7.27 -15.20
CA LEU A 629 26.16 -8.24 -14.13
C LEU A 629 25.02 -9.25 -13.93
N TYR A 630 23.77 -8.82 -14.02
CA TYR A 630 22.64 -9.75 -13.87
C TYR A 630 22.48 -10.66 -15.08
N ASP A 631 22.70 -10.15 -16.29
CA ASP A 631 22.69 -10.98 -17.49
C ASP A 631 23.83 -12.02 -17.47
N LEU A 632 25.02 -11.64 -16.98
CA LEU A 632 26.13 -12.58 -16.76
C LEU A 632 25.82 -13.58 -15.64
N TYR A 633 25.10 -13.19 -14.59
CA TYR A 633 24.57 -14.15 -13.61
C TYR A 633 23.62 -15.15 -14.28
N LEU A 634 22.71 -14.70 -15.16
CA LEU A 634 21.83 -15.61 -15.91
C LEU A 634 22.62 -16.50 -16.89
N GLU A 635 23.71 -16.01 -17.49
CA GLU A 635 24.63 -16.81 -18.31
C GLU A 635 25.26 -17.93 -17.47
N MET A 636 25.74 -17.64 -16.25
CA MET A 636 26.26 -18.65 -15.31
C MET A 636 25.21 -19.71 -14.94
N ILE A 637 23.94 -19.31 -14.81
CA ILE A 637 22.83 -20.21 -14.46
C ILE A 637 22.38 -21.08 -15.65
N TYR A 638 22.21 -20.50 -16.83
CA TYR A 638 21.55 -21.16 -17.97
C TYR A 638 22.49 -21.68 -19.05
N GLN A 639 23.67 -21.07 -19.23
CA GLN A 639 24.64 -21.43 -20.27
C GLN A 639 25.87 -22.18 -19.73
N GLY A 640 25.87 -22.43 -18.42
CA GLY A 640 26.90 -23.17 -17.68
C GLY A 640 27.86 -22.24 -16.94
N ALA A 641 28.25 -22.65 -15.73
CA ALA A 641 29.09 -21.87 -14.82
C ALA A 641 30.58 -21.85 -15.26
N LYS A 642 30.87 -21.06 -16.30
CA LYS A 642 32.16 -20.97 -16.99
C LYS A 642 33.08 -19.91 -16.36
N LYS A 643 34.40 -20.18 -16.31
CA LYS A 643 35.39 -19.22 -15.78
C LYS A 643 35.47 -17.97 -16.67
N GLU A 644 35.23 -18.12 -17.97
CA GLU A 644 35.21 -17.03 -18.95
C GLU A 644 34.10 -16.01 -18.66
N THR A 645 32.91 -16.46 -18.24
CA THR A 645 31.79 -15.58 -17.87
C THR A 645 32.13 -14.75 -16.63
N MET A 646 32.80 -15.34 -15.65
CA MET A 646 33.32 -14.61 -14.47
C MET A 646 34.43 -13.63 -14.86
N ALA A 647 35.33 -14.01 -15.78
CA ALA A 647 36.36 -13.11 -16.28
C ALA A 647 35.77 -11.90 -17.02
N LYS A 648 34.70 -12.09 -17.82
CA LYS A 648 33.95 -10.98 -18.42
C LYS A 648 33.34 -10.07 -17.36
N ALA A 649 32.73 -10.63 -16.32
CA ALA A 649 32.15 -9.84 -15.23
C ALA A 649 33.21 -9.01 -14.50
N MET A 650 34.37 -9.61 -14.19
CA MET A 650 35.51 -8.93 -13.58
C MET A 650 36.07 -7.82 -14.49
N ALA A 651 36.14 -8.06 -15.80
CA ALA A 651 36.58 -7.06 -16.78
C ALA A 651 35.62 -5.86 -16.88
N GLU A 652 34.30 -6.12 -16.90
CA GLU A 652 33.24 -5.10 -16.92
C GLU A 652 33.37 -4.17 -15.70
N ALA A 653 33.57 -4.72 -14.51
CA ALA A 653 33.69 -3.95 -13.27
C ALA A 653 35.13 -3.49 -12.95
N GLN A 654 36.12 -3.88 -13.77
CA GLN A 654 37.55 -3.63 -13.54
C GLN A 654 38.05 -4.11 -12.17
N VAL A 655 37.57 -5.27 -11.71
CA VAL A 655 37.99 -5.89 -10.44
C VAL A 655 38.78 -7.17 -10.69
N ASN A 656 39.53 -7.61 -9.67
CA ASN A 656 40.32 -8.84 -9.74
C ASN A 656 39.66 -10.01 -9.00
N GLU A 657 38.53 -9.77 -8.33
CA GLU A 657 37.86 -10.77 -7.53
C GLU A 657 36.35 -10.74 -7.76
N ALA A 658 35.76 -11.92 -7.96
CA ALA A 658 34.33 -12.04 -8.16
C ALA A 658 33.78 -13.32 -7.51
N TYR A 659 32.52 -13.24 -7.12
CA TYR A 659 31.81 -14.34 -6.48
C TYR A 659 30.59 -14.73 -7.30
N PHE A 660 30.34 -16.03 -7.41
CA PHE A 660 29.07 -16.56 -7.93
C PHE A 660 28.33 -17.23 -6.78
N VAL A 661 27.07 -16.86 -6.58
CA VAL A 661 26.23 -17.37 -5.48
C VAL A 661 25.07 -18.19 -6.05
N LEU A 662 24.96 -19.43 -5.60
CA LEU A 662 23.95 -20.38 -6.03
C LEU A 662 23.11 -20.86 -4.85
N ASN A 663 21.84 -20.46 -4.81
CA ASN A 663 20.87 -21.00 -3.86
C ASN A 663 20.34 -22.37 -4.32
N GLN A 664 20.08 -23.27 -3.38
CA GLN A 664 19.58 -24.62 -3.64
C GLN A 664 18.22 -24.65 -4.34
N TYR A 665 17.37 -23.65 -4.08
CA TYR A 665 16.02 -23.58 -4.65
C TYR A 665 15.98 -23.28 -6.16
N TRP A 666 17.13 -22.96 -6.78
CA TRP A 666 17.18 -22.81 -8.22
C TRP A 666 16.96 -24.15 -8.91
N ASN A 667 16.18 -24.14 -9.99
CA ASN A 667 16.00 -25.33 -10.82
C ASN A 667 17.37 -25.79 -11.37
N ASN A 668 17.64 -27.09 -11.30
CA ASN A 668 18.93 -27.70 -11.65
C ASN A 668 20.14 -27.18 -10.86
N SER A 669 19.94 -26.65 -9.64
CA SER A 669 21.04 -26.17 -8.77
C SER A 669 22.17 -27.18 -8.62
N GLU A 670 21.87 -28.47 -8.51
CA GLU A 670 22.88 -29.54 -8.42
C GLU A 670 23.80 -29.60 -9.65
N LYS A 671 23.22 -29.53 -10.86
CA LYS A 671 23.99 -29.54 -12.12
C LYS A 671 24.86 -28.28 -12.23
N ILE A 672 24.31 -27.12 -11.89
CA ILE A 672 25.02 -25.84 -11.93
C ILE A 672 26.17 -25.86 -10.92
N ARG A 673 25.94 -26.39 -9.72
CA ARG A 673 26.96 -26.57 -8.68
C ARG A 673 28.12 -27.41 -9.20
N GLN A 674 27.85 -28.58 -9.80
CA GLN A 674 28.90 -29.45 -10.34
C GLN A 674 29.74 -28.78 -11.43
N GLN A 675 29.14 -27.89 -12.21
CA GLN A 675 29.87 -27.10 -13.21
C GLN A 675 30.73 -26.01 -12.55
N ALA A 676 30.16 -25.26 -11.60
CA ALA A 676 30.87 -24.18 -10.90
C ALA A 676 32.04 -24.70 -10.05
N VAL A 677 31.93 -25.89 -9.46
CA VAL A 677 33.01 -26.54 -8.71
C VAL A 677 34.25 -26.75 -9.58
N LYS A 678 34.08 -27.04 -10.87
CA LYS A 678 35.19 -27.32 -11.80
C LYS A 678 35.96 -26.07 -12.23
N THR A 679 35.35 -24.89 -12.10
CA THR A 679 35.86 -23.64 -12.65
C THR A 679 36.25 -22.62 -11.58
N ALA A 680 35.72 -22.75 -10.35
CA ALA A 680 36.00 -21.85 -9.24
C ALA A 680 37.35 -22.15 -8.56
N ASP A 681 37.96 -21.10 -7.98
CA ASP A 681 39.23 -21.21 -7.28
C ASP A 681 39.04 -21.61 -5.80
N LYS A 682 37.93 -21.19 -5.17
CA LYS A 682 37.51 -21.62 -3.83
C LYS A 682 35.99 -21.74 -3.73
N ILE A 683 35.52 -22.57 -2.79
CA ILE A 683 34.10 -22.87 -2.60
C ILE A 683 33.76 -22.78 -1.11
N PHE A 684 32.63 -22.16 -0.81
CA PHE A 684 32.07 -22.06 0.53
C PHE A 684 30.63 -22.58 0.52
N ASN A 685 30.22 -23.16 1.65
CA ASN A 685 28.89 -23.72 1.85
C ASN A 685 28.25 -23.06 3.08
N ILE A 686 27.01 -22.58 2.94
CA ILE A 686 26.21 -22.00 4.01
C ILE A 686 25.04 -22.94 4.34
N ASP A 687 24.87 -23.18 5.65
CA ASP A 687 23.71 -23.89 6.23
C ASP A 687 23.40 -25.22 5.51
N GLU A 688 24.39 -26.13 5.49
CA GLU A 688 24.25 -27.51 4.97
C GLU A 688 23.82 -27.60 3.49
N GLY A 689 24.26 -26.66 2.65
CA GLY A 689 24.07 -26.69 1.20
C GLY A 689 22.89 -25.85 0.71
N LYS A 690 22.26 -25.06 1.58
CA LYS A 690 21.23 -24.09 1.17
C LYS A 690 21.77 -23.06 0.19
N ILE A 691 23.02 -22.62 0.37
CA ILE A 691 23.71 -21.68 -0.52
C ILE A 691 25.17 -22.11 -0.71
N PHE A 692 25.60 -22.12 -1.97
CA PHE A 692 26.99 -22.30 -2.36
C PHE A 692 27.56 -20.99 -2.90
N ILE A 693 28.79 -20.66 -2.48
CA ILE A 693 29.51 -19.46 -2.92
C ILE A 693 30.80 -19.91 -3.58
N PHE A 694 31.05 -19.44 -4.80
CA PHE A 694 32.19 -19.78 -5.62
C PHE A 694 33.04 -18.53 -5.84
N LYS A 695 34.30 -18.55 -5.39
CA LYS A 695 35.26 -17.46 -5.57
C LYS A 695 36.06 -17.65 -6.85
N TYR A 696 36.24 -16.57 -7.57
CA TYR A 696 37.08 -16.47 -8.77
C TYR A 696 38.04 -15.30 -8.62
N SER A 697 39.30 -15.51 -9.00
CA SER A 697 40.35 -14.50 -8.99
C SER A 697 40.97 -14.36 -10.38
N LYS A 698 41.28 -13.12 -10.74
CA LYS A 698 42.09 -12.80 -11.92
C LYS A 698 43.54 -12.99 -11.54
N ASN A 699 44.19 -14.01 -12.11
CA ASN A 699 45.63 -14.22 -11.96
C ASN A 699 46.43 -13.10 -12.64
#